data_AF-A0A7W0D4T9-F1
#
_entry.id   AF-A0A7W0D4T9-F1
#
_cell.length_a   1.000
_cell.length_b   1.000
_cell.length_c   1.000
_cell.angle_alpha   90.00
_cell.angle_beta   90.00
_cell.angle_gamma   90.00
#
_symmetry.space_group_name_H-M   'P 1'
#
loop_
_entity.id
_entity.type
_entity.pdbx_description
1 polymer ?
#
loop_
_entity_poly.entity_id
_entity_poly.type
_entity_poly.pdbx_seq_one_letter_code
_entity_poly.pdbx_strand_id
1 'polypeptide(L)'
;MTRFEVKGDKRFLVIGRVGDTSIHQQWLQPAEYKNFDLCLSYFGNTPQRYVNDCDFYHEIPGLKWPTVKDTIEAFGDGIYHYDAIWMPDDDISANAYDINRMFKIFMEQGLELAQPSLTQDSYYGHGITLQNSNYYLRYSQFIEPMVPLYTRETFQKLLPTFEKSESGWGLDFVWPKVLGYPHEKLAIIDEVAVKHTRRVGGGELYKNISGSQWDDLYRITAEYDAAINFRMTHYGGKPKGKRVMFALLAHKDEHVLAAQIENIRKFNPEAGIVLYNGGEDSQFGKGMNAAVCEYSRHLTWGHLAPFLWDVMKWLNEHKVNYEYLVNLDDDMLFVKPGFEAYLDQTMRGYDCMGWDMQTCRSVREADNMNKQSMWKEWGRWGSLFQTDHFLRYFNPTQVYRRGIVKKMLKAADVSLVDQWLSESQVVALEEFFFVTFAASLGGKCREFPRDQRLNVMRHEHEIEQNEAHAAMHHYMYHTIHPVKGDRLLHLHNQLMAGDIPYVDPNPPQPQPQPSPSVQVRRPLIRRKRVVLKKRLVPRKKPLLKKAAGKRKKVLNNKKPLLKKRVKMVKAVKTVKTIRTIRTIRTVKPVKAVIPKKPKSGKKRIQPKVGMKKLSAPGRGWAKPQSTIWSKFGKKVGA
;
A
#
# COMPACT_ATOMS: atom_id res chain seq x y z
N MET A 1 32.25 -1.94 -33.07
CA MET A 1 31.85 -0.77 -33.93
C MET A 1 31.09 0.23 -33.06
N THR A 2 31.19 1.54 -33.34
CA THR A 2 30.56 2.57 -32.48
C THR A 2 29.64 3.47 -33.30
N ARG A 3 28.40 3.68 -32.85
CA ARG A 3 27.40 4.51 -33.52
C ARG A 3 26.68 5.42 -32.52
N PHE A 4 27.11 6.69 -32.46
CA PHE A 4 26.50 7.73 -31.64
C PHE A 4 26.07 8.92 -32.50
N GLU A 5 24.84 8.86 -33.03
CA GLU A 5 24.16 9.96 -33.73
C GLU A 5 22.77 10.14 -33.10
N VAL A 6 22.49 11.28 -32.46
CA VAL A 6 21.15 11.57 -31.94
C VAL A 6 20.22 11.84 -33.13
N LYS A 7 19.22 10.97 -33.32
CA LYS A 7 18.41 10.92 -34.55
C LYS A 7 16.99 11.49 -34.42
N GLY A 8 16.61 12.03 -33.27
CA GLY A 8 15.31 12.67 -33.07
C GLY A 8 15.10 13.20 -31.66
N ASP A 9 13.91 13.74 -31.42
CA ASP A 9 13.56 14.53 -30.23
C ASP A 9 13.04 13.69 -29.04
N LYS A 10 13.54 12.46 -28.87
CA LYS A 10 13.05 11.58 -27.80
C LYS A 10 13.65 11.97 -26.46
N ARG A 11 12.78 12.10 -25.46
CA ARG A 11 13.15 12.59 -24.12
C ARG A 11 13.75 11.52 -23.19
N PHE A 12 13.72 10.26 -23.57
CA PHE A 12 14.06 9.12 -22.70
C PHE A 12 15.06 8.18 -23.37
N LEU A 13 16.05 7.71 -22.59
CA LEU A 13 17.06 6.75 -23.03
C LEU A 13 17.01 5.48 -22.19
N VAL A 14 17.12 4.33 -22.83
CA VAL A 14 17.39 3.03 -22.19
C VAL A 14 18.82 2.62 -22.52
N ILE A 15 19.61 2.26 -21.52
CA ILE A 15 20.99 1.76 -21.69
C ILE A 15 21.05 0.31 -21.21
N GLY A 16 21.13 -0.63 -22.15
CA GLY A 16 21.28 -2.05 -21.86
C GLY A 16 22.73 -2.50 -21.96
N ARG A 17 23.28 -3.09 -20.90
CA ARG A 17 24.57 -3.81 -20.94
C ARG A 17 24.30 -5.26 -21.33
N VAL A 18 24.42 -5.60 -22.62
CA VAL A 18 23.83 -6.83 -23.18
C VAL A 18 24.84 -7.91 -23.57
N GLY A 19 24.56 -9.15 -23.19
CA GLY A 19 25.35 -10.34 -23.55
C GLY A 19 24.73 -11.14 -24.69
N ASP A 20 25.34 -12.28 -25.05
CA ASP A 20 24.84 -13.16 -26.12
C ASP A 20 23.44 -13.75 -25.83
N THR A 21 23.07 -13.83 -24.55
CA THR A 21 21.80 -14.39 -24.07
C THR A 21 20.77 -13.33 -23.61
N SER A 22 20.97 -12.08 -24.01
CA SER A 22 20.07 -10.95 -23.68
C SER A 22 18.65 -11.12 -24.25
N ILE A 23 17.65 -10.60 -23.53
CA ILE A 23 16.23 -10.62 -23.93
C ILE A 23 15.65 -9.23 -24.31
N HIS A 24 16.51 -8.23 -24.53
CA HIS A 24 16.12 -6.83 -24.73
C HIS A 24 15.17 -6.58 -25.91
N GLN A 25 15.03 -7.49 -26.89
CA GLN A 25 14.05 -7.33 -27.98
C GLN A 25 12.60 -7.22 -27.46
N GLN A 26 12.31 -7.72 -26.26
CA GLN A 26 11.01 -7.55 -25.60
C GLN A 26 10.70 -6.07 -25.33
N TRP A 27 11.73 -5.27 -24.99
CA TRP A 27 11.60 -3.83 -24.71
C TRP A 27 11.13 -3.04 -25.94
N LEU A 28 11.34 -3.57 -27.14
CA LEU A 28 10.96 -2.95 -28.41
C LEU A 28 9.50 -3.23 -28.81
N GLN A 29 8.77 -4.07 -28.05
CA GLN A 29 7.43 -4.51 -28.40
C GLN A 29 6.38 -4.04 -27.37
N PRO A 30 5.15 -3.66 -27.78
CA PRO A 30 4.74 -3.42 -29.17
C PRO A 30 5.40 -2.15 -29.72
N ALA A 31 5.88 -2.19 -30.96
CA ALA A 31 6.70 -1.12 -31.54
C ALA A 31 6.03 0.27 -31.55
N GLU A 32 4.70 0.33 -31.64
CA GLU A 32 3.89 1.56 -31.57
C GLU A 32 4.04 2.33 -30.24
N TYR A 33 4.51 1.67 -29.18
CA TYR A 33 4.79 2.29 -27.88
C TYR A 33 6.27 2.66 -27.68
N LYS A 34 7.20 2.37 -28.60
CA LYS A 34 8.65 2.63 -28.43
C LYS A 34 9.00 4.13 -28.52
N ASN A 35 8.67 4.90 -27.47
CA ASN A 35 8.94 6.33 -27.36
C ASN A 35 10.18 6.68 -26.51
N PHE A 36 11.21 5.83 -26.57
CA PHE A 36 12.56 6.07 -26.06
C PHE A 36 13.60 5.69 -27.12
N ASP A 37 14.83 6.15 -26.95
CA ASP A 37 15.99 5.61 -27.66
C ASP A 37 16.66 4.51 -26.84
N LEU A 38 17.27 3.54 -27.52
CA LEU A 38 17.95 2.40 -26.93
C LEU A 38 19.42 2.43 -27.29
N CYS A 39 20.27 2.44 -26.27
CA CYS A 39 21.70 2.21 -26.36
C CYS A 39 22.01 0.78 -25.90
N LEU A 40 22.67 0.01 -26.77
CA LEU A 40 23.18 -1.32 -26.43
C LEU A 40 24.71 -1.28 -26.31
N SER A 41 25.19 -1.50 -25.08
CA SER A 41 26.60 -1.71 -24.76
C SER A 41 26.84 -3.21 -24.70
N TYR A 42 27.29 -3.80 -25.81
CA TYR A 42 27.40 -5.24 -25.99
C TYR A 42 28.76 -5.78 -25.50
N PHE A 43 28.73 -6.88 -24.73
CA PHE A 43 29.93 -7.55 -24.17
C PHE A 43 30.14 -8.99 -24.65
N GLY A 44 29.23 -9.54 -25.45
CA GLY A 44 29.31 -10.93 -25.90
C GLY A 44 30.40 -11.16 -26.95
N ASN A 45 30.49 -12.40 -27.43
CA ASN A 45 31.58 -12.87 -28.30
C ASN A 45 31.22 -12.91 -29.79
N THR A 46 30.06 -12.37 -30.17
CA THR A 46 29.52 -12.35 -31.54
C THR A 46 29.62 -10.91 -32.10
N PRO A 47 30.58 -10.59 -32.98
CA PRO A 47 30.74 -9.23 -33.48
C PRO A 47 29.48 -8.64 -34.12
N GLN A 48 29.21 -7.35 -33.87
CA GLN A 48 28.04 -6.61 -34.35
C GLN A 48 26.66 -7.20 -33.99
N ARG A 49 26.57 -8.12 -33.02
CA ARG A 49 25.28 -8.67 -32.57
C ARG A 49 24.39 -7.55 -32.02
N TYR A 50 23.11 -7.56 -32.41
CA TYR A 50 22.09 -6.57 -32.03
C TYR A 50 22.30 -5.12 -32.52
N VAL A 51 23.24 -4.87 -33.44
CA VAL A 51 23.50 -3.53 -34.02
C VAL A 51 22.27 -2.90 -34.71
N ASN A 52 21.30 -3.72 -35.14
CA ASN A 52 20.06 -3.28 -35.78
C ASN A 52 18.87 -3.19 -34.81
N ASP A 53 19.02 -3.63 -33.55
CA ASP A 53 17.95 -3.65 -32.55
C ASP A 53 17.90 -2.34 -31.73
N CYS A 54 18.84 -1.41 -32.00
CA CYS A 54 19.09 -0.22 -31.19
C CYS A 54 19.30 1.06 -32.01
N ASP A 55 19.15 2.20 -31.36
CA ASP A 55 19.41 3.52 -31.94
C ASP A 55 20.91 3.89 -31.78
N PHE A 56 21.53 3.40 -30.69
CA PHE A 56 22.96 3.54 -30.38
C PHE A 56 23.62 2.19 -30.08
N TYR A 57 24.82 1.98 -30.62
CA TYR A 57 25.56 0.73 -30.44
C TYR A 57 27.01 0.99 -30.03
N HIS A 58 27.45 0.30 -28.97
CA HIS A 58 28.82 0.27 -28.50
C HIS A 58 29.22 -1.18 -28.18
N GLU A 59 30.35 -1.61 -28.72
CA GLU A 59 30.83 -2.99 -28.63
C GLU A 59 32.15 -3.00 -27.85
N ILE A 60 32.08 -3.44 -26.60
CA ILE A 60 33.18 -3.34 -25.64
C ILE A 60 33.08 -4.46 -24.58
N PRO A 61 34.12 -5.29 -24.38
CA PRO A 61 34.14 -6.29 -23.32
C PRO A 61 34.29 -5.63 -21.94
N GLY A 62 33.96 -6.37 -20.87
CA GLY A 62 34.08 -5.90 -19.49
C GLY A 62 32.77 -5.97 -18.71
N LEU A 63 32.83 -5.60 -17.43
CA LEU A 63 31.70 -5.66 -16.51
C LEU A 63 30.65 -4.56 -16.80
N LYS A 64 29.55 -4.50 -16.01
CA LYS A 64 28.51 -3.47 -16.21
C LYS A 64 29.07 -2.09 -15.83
N TRP A 65 29.48 -1.96 -14.58
CA TRP A 65 29.69 -0.67 -13.93
C TRP A 65 30.95 0.08 -14.38
N PRO A 66 32.13 -0.55 -14.51
CA PRO A 66 33.30 0.09 -15.10
C PRO A 66 33.05 0.52 -16.56
N THR A 67 32.50 -0.37 -17.39
CA THR A 67 32.38 -0.16 -18.84
C THR A 67 31.17 0.71 -19.26
N VAL A 68 30.21 0.94 -18.36
CA VAL A 68 29.20 1.98 -18.58
C VAL A 68 29.85 3.35 -18.69
N LYS A 69 30.89 3.66 -17.90
CA LYS A 69 31.62 4.94 -18.02
C LYS A 69 32.17 5.13 -19.44
N ASP A 70 32.90 4.15 -19.98
CA ASP A 70 33.42 4.18 -21.36
C ASP A 70 32.30 4.37 -22.39
N THR A 71 31.14 3.76 -22.15
CA THR A 71 29.95 3.90 -23.02
C THR A 71 29.36 5.31 -22.96
N ILE A 72 29.35 5.96 -21.80
CA ILE A 72 28.89 7.35 -21.64
C ILE A 72 29.91 8.35 -22.22
N GLU A 73 31.20 8.12 -22.03
CA GLU A 73 32.26 8.93 -22.64
C GLU A 73 32.19 8.85 -24.18
N ALA A 74 31.94 7.66 -24.74
CA ALA A 74 31.72 7.49 -26.17
C ALA A 74 30.39 8.10 -26.68
N PHE A 75 29.37 8.21 -25.82
CA PHE A 75 28.11 8.91 -26.10
C PHE A 75 28.31 10.44 -26.15
N GLY A 76 29.26 10.96 -25.38
CA GLY A 76 29.55 12.39 -25.25
C GLY A 76 28.36 13.21 -24.75
N ASP A 77 28.34 14.50 -25.09
CA ASP A 77 27.31 15.45 -24.64
C ASP A 77 25.87 15.07 -25.07
N GLY A 78 25.71 14.12 -26.01
CA GLY A 78 24.41 13.60 -26.43
C GLY A 78 23.60 12.96 -25.30
N ILE A 79 24.26 12.48 -24.23
CA ILE A 79 23.57 11.97 -23.03
C ILE A 79 22.76 13.07 -22.33
N TYR A 80 23.15 14.33 -22.49
CA TYR A 80 22.46 15.50 -21.92
C TYR A 80 21.24 15.95 -22.75
N HIS A 81 20.83 15.21 -23.77
CA HIS A 81 19.56 15.42 -24.46
C HIS A 81 18.36 14.79 -23.69
N TYR A 82 18.58 13.66 -23.01
CA TYR A 82 17.50 12.90 -22.37
C TYR A 82 17.18 13.45 -20.99
N ASP A 83 15.90 13.56 -20.65
CA ASP A 83 15.45 14.03 -19.33
C ASP A 83 15.55 12.92 -18.27
N ALA A 84 15.40 11.66 -18.70
CA ALA A 84 15.53 10.48 -17.86
C ALA A 84 16.18 9.29 -18.58
N ILE A 85 16.92 8.50 -17.82
CA ILE A 85 17.75 7.39 -18.30
C ILE A 85 17.42 6.14 -17.47
N TRP A 86 17.05 5.03 -18.12
CA TRP A 86 16.85 3.72 -17.48
C TRP A 86 17.99 2.77 -17.84
N MET A 87 18.56 2.05 -16.87
CA MET A 87 19.76 1.21 -17.09
C MET A 87 19.59 -0.25 -16.63
N PRO A 88 18.68 -1.02 -17.25
CA PRO A 88 18.38 -2.40 -16.88
C PRO A 88 19.52 -3.39 -17.19
N ASP A 89 19.56 -4.47 -16.41
CA ASP A 89 20.29 -5.70 -16.76
C ASP A 89 19.62 -6.44 -17.94
N ASP A 90 20.37 -7.33 -18.59
CA ASP A 90 19.99 -7.91 -19.89
C ASP A 90 18.97 -9.06 -19.83
N ASP A 91 18.58 -9.48 -18.62
CA ASP A 91 17.56 -10.48 -18.29
C ASP A 91 16.26 -9.88 -17.72
N ILE A 92 16.10 -8.56 -17.80
CA ILE A 92 14.88 -7.87 -17.40
C ILE A 92 13.83 -7.99 -18.51
N SER A 93 12.79 -8.77 -18.24
CA SER A 93 11.61 -8.91 -19.10
C SER A 93 10.67 -7.74 -18.85
N ALA A 94 10.55 -6.86 -19.84
CA ALA A 94 9.70 -5.68 -19.87
C ALA A 94 9.24 -5.43 -21.31
N ASN A 95 8.24 -4.56 -21.51
CA ASN A 95 7.71 -4.20 -22.82
C ASN A 95 7.71 -2.67 -23.02
N ALA A 96 7.60 -2.21 -24.27
CA ALA A 96 7.68 -0.80 -24.64
C ALA A 96 6.62 0.07 -23.94
N TYR A 97 5.41 -0.47 -23.72
CA TYR A 97 4.33 0.25 -23.03
C TYR A 97 4.69 0.51 -21.56
N ASP A 98 5.12 -0.52 -20.84
CA ASP A 98 5.46 -0.45 -19.42
C ASP A 98 6.69 0.44 -19.17
N ILE A 99 7.70 0.38 -20.04
CA ILE A 99 8.88 1.26 -19.97
C ILE A 99 8.46 2.73 -20.11
N ASN A 100 7.60 3.06 -21.08
CA ASN A 100 7.13 4.44 -21.26
C ASN A 100 6.15 4.87 -20.15
N ARG A 101 5.35 3.96 -19.62
CA ARG A 101 4.50 4.21 -18.45
C ARG A 101 5.36 4.55 -17.23
N MET A 102 6.44 3.81 -17.00
CA MET A 102 7.41 4.03 -15.92
C MET A 102 8.10 5.41 -16.06
N PHE A 103 8.67 5.73 -17.23
CA PHE A 103 9.25 7.06 -17.48
C PHE A 103 8.24 8.19 -17.24
N LYS A 104 7.00 8.02 -17.72
CA LYS A 104 5.92 9.00 -17.49
C LYS A 104 5.64 9.20 -16.00
N ILE A 105 5.54 8.12 -15.20
CA ILE A 105 5.33 8.22 -13.75
C ILE A 105 6.49 8.94 -13.07
N PHE A 106 7.71 8.57 -13.43
CA PHE A 106 8.94 9.16 -12.89
C PHE A 106 8.96 10.68 -13.05
N MET A 107 8.68 11.17 -14.27
CA MET A 107 8.58 12.60 -14.55
C MET A 107 7.34 13.26 -13.89
N GLU A 108 6.17 12.62 -13.92
CA GLU A 108 4.93 13.15 -13.32
C GLU A 108 4.98 13.28 -11.79
N GLN A 109 5.84 12.50 -11.12
CA GLN A 109 6.05 12.56 -9.67
C GLN A 109 7.32 13.33 -9.29
N GLY A 110 8.11 13.79 -10.27
CA GLY A 110 9.31 14.60 -10.03
C GLY A 110 10.35 13.88 -9.19
N LEU A 111 10.52 12.57 -9.43
CA LEU A 111 11.51 11.72 -8.78
C LEU A 111 12.92 12.00 -9.34
N GLU A 112 13.95 11.66 -8.57
CA GLU A 112 15.36 11.86 -8.94
C GLU A 112 16.06 10.53 -9.28
N LEU A 113 15.72 9.48 -8.53
CA LEU A 113 16.23 8.11 -8.70
C LEU A 113 15.09 7.14 -8.36
N ALA A 114 14.85 6.14 -9.20
CA ALA A 114 13.76 5.20 -9.01
C ALA A 114 14.08 3.82 -9.58
N GLN A 115 13.17 2.87 -9.39
CA GLN A 115 13.09 1.64 -10.16
C GLN A 115 11.62 1.24 -10.38
N PRO A 116 11.31 0.46 -11.43
CA PRO A 116 10.07 -0.30 -11.45
C PRO A 116 10.08 -1.35 -10.34
N SER A 117 8.91 -1.77 -9.89
CA SER A 117 8.79 -2.94 -9.03
C SER A 117 9.08 -4.26 -9.77
N LEU A 118 9.29 -5.35 -9.04
CA LEU A 118 9.46 -6.69 -9.59
C LEU A 118 8.15 -7.49 -9.54
N THR A 119 7.89 -8.28 -10.57
CA THR A 119 6.78 -9.24 -10.55
C THR A 119 6.98 -10.30 -9.46
N GLN A 120 5.88 -10.84 -8.91
CA GLN A 120 5.90 -11.86 -7.85
C GLN A 120 6.60 -13.17 -8.26
N ASP A 121 6.79 -13.41 -9.57
CA ASP A 121 7.50 -14.56 -10.14
C ASP A 121 8.93 -14.24 -10.63
N SER A 122 9.48 -13.09 -10.22
CA SER A 122 10.88 -12.73 -10.42
C SER A 122 11.82 -13.48 -9.47
N TYR A 123 13.09 -13.59 -9.85
CA TYR A 123 14.15 -13.78 -8.87
C TYR A 123 14.45 -12.42 -8.20
N TYR A 124 14.56 -12.39 -6.88
CA TYR A 124 14.83 -11.15 -6.13
C TYR A 124 15.79 -11.41 -4.96
N GLY A 125 16.58 -10.39 -4.59
CA GLY A 125 17.38 -10.40 -3.37
C GLY A 125 16.62 -9.86 -2.16
N HIS A 126 15.80 -8.82 -2.38
CA HIS A 126 15.19 -8.04 -1.31
C HIS A 126 13.67 -7.91 -1.52
N GLY A 127 12.88 -8.40 -0.56
CA GLY A 127 11.41 -8.45 -0.69
C GLY A 127 10.73 -7.08 -0.88
N ILE A 128 11.41 -5.98 -0.54
CA ILE A 128 10.91 -4.62 -0.81
C ILE A 128 10.72 -4.35 -2.31
N THR A 129 11.51 -4.96 -3.20
CA THR A 129 11.45 -4.65 -4.64
C THR A 129 10.26 -5.29 -5.34
N LEU A 130 9.64 -6.32 -4.75
CA LEU A 130 8.41 -6.91 -5.26
C LEU A 130 7.25 -5.90 -5.28
N GLN A 131 6.39 -6.02 -6.30
CA GLN A 131 5.23 -5.17 -6.50
C GLN A 131 4.24 -5.26 -5.33
N ASN A 132 3.93 -4.11 -4.73
CA ASN A 132 2.90 -3.96 -3.71
C ASN A 132 1.65 -3.30 -4.30
N SER A 133 0.61 -4.10 -4.54
CA SER A 133 -0.63 -3.66 -5.22
C SER A 133 -1.46 -2.62 -4.44
N ASN A 134 -1.16 -2.35 -3.16
CA ASN A 134 -1.81 -1.26 -2.41
C ASN A 134 -1.22 0.12 -2.74
N TYR A 135 -0.03 0.17 -3.38
CA TYR A 135 0.67 1.40 -3.71
C TYR A 135 0.70 1.65 -5.23
N TYR A 136 0.75 2.94 -5.58
CA TYR A 136 1.14 3.43 -6.90
C TYR A 136 2.66 3.54 -7.01
N LEU A 137 3.29 3.97 -5.91
CA LEU A 137 4.72 3.96 -5.66
C LEU A 137 4.98 4.01 -4.15
N ARG A 138 6.16 3.58 -3.72
CA ARG A 138 6.67 3.63 -2.34
C ARG A 138 7.96 4.43 -2.27
N TYR A 139 8.05 5.38 -1.35
CA TYR A 139 9.26 6.17 -1.15
C TYR A 139 10.26 5.42 -0.28
N SER A 140 11.44 5.10 -0.82
CA SER A 140 12.45 4.30 -0.13
C SER A 140 13.85 4.84 -0.39
N GLN A 141 14.75 4.62 0.56
CA GLN A 141 16.18 4.90 0.40
C GLN A 141 16.94 3.71 -0.22
N PHE A 142 16.24 2.78 -0.90
CA PHE A 142 16.84 1.61 -1.53
C PHE A 142 16.32 1.45 -2.96
N ILE A 143 17.25 1.43 -3.92
CA ILE A 143 17.01 1.28 -5.35
C ILE A 143 18.10 0.31 -5.87
N GLU A 144 17.72 -0.81 -6.46
CA GLU A 144 18.67 -1.84 -6.89
C GLU A 144 19.43 -1.40 -8.14
N PRO A 145 20.74 -1.71 -8.27
CA PRO A 145 21.54 -1.38 -9.45
C PRO A 145 21.14 -2.20 -10.71
N MET A 146 20.25 -3.18 -10.54
CA MET A 146 19.73 -4.05 -11.60
C MET A 146 18.79 -3.31 -12.58
N VAL A 147 17.92 -2.41 -12.10
CA VAL A 147 16.89 -1.71 -12.90
C VAL A 147 16.74 -0.20 -12.60
N PRO A 148 17.81 0.55 -12.31
CA PRO A 148 17.72 1.94 -11.88
C PRO A 148 17.29 2.89 -13.00
N LEU A 149 16.51 3.89 -12.63
CA LEU A 149 15.97 4.97 -13.44
C LEU A 149 16.39 6.30 -12.81
N TYR A 150 17.02 7.18 -13.60
CA TYR A 150 17.61 8.43 -13.14
C TYR A 150 17.03 9.62 -13.92
N THR A 151 17.02 10.82 -13.31
CA THR A 151 17.06 12.06 -14.10
C THR A 151 18.46 12.24 -14.70
N ARG A 152 18.59 13.12 -15.70
CA ARG A 152 19.89 13.54 -16.26
C ARG A 152 20.87 13.99 -15.16
N GLU A 153 20.41 14.85 -14.26
CA GLU A 153 21.21 15.49 -13.21
C GLU A 153 21.66 14.45 -12.17
N THR A 154 20.78 13.53 -11.79
CA THR A 154 21.09 12.42 -10.89
C THR A 154 22.08 11.45 -11.55
N PHE A 155 21.89 11.13 -12.84
CA PHE A 155 22.82 10.27 -13.57
C PHE A 155 24.23 10.87 -13.61
N GLN A 156 24.36 12.15 -13.97
CA GLN A 156 25.63 12.90 -13.92
C GLN A 156 26.28 12.86 -12.53
N LYS A 157 25.49 13.14 -11.48
CA LYS A 157 25.98 13.19 -10.09
C LYS A 157 26.45 11.83 -9.57
N LEU A 158 25.89 10.73 -10.08
CA LEU A 158 26.23 9.36 -9.67
C LEU A 158 27.27 8.68 -10.57
N LEU A 159 27.54 9.21 -11.78
CA LEU A 159 28.53 8.66 -12.71
C LEU A 159 29.92 8.38 -12.08
N PRO A 160 30.49 9.22 -11.19
CA PRO A 160 31.77 8.94 -10.52
C PRO A 160 31.74 7.71 -9.60
N THR A 161 30.56 7.20 -9.22
CA THR A 161 30.42 5.97 -8.42
C THR A 161 30.45 4.71 -9.27
N PHE A 162 30.23 4.79 -10.59
CA PHE A 162 30.04 3.61 -11.43
C PHE A 162 31.34 2.82 -11.60
N GLU A 163 32.48 3.50 -11.86
CA GLU A 163 33.78 2.81 -11.92
C GLU A 163 34.30 2.30 -10.56
N LYS A 164 33.56 2.57 -9.46
CA LYS A 164 33.94 2.22 -8.09
C LYS A 164 33.39 0.88 -7.60
N SER A 165 32.67 0.11 -8.44
CA SER A 165 32.18 -1.22 -8.11
C SER A 165 32.25 -2.11 -9.36
N GLU A 166 32.72 -3.35 -9.24
CA GLU A 166 32.72 -4.33 -10.33
C GLU A 166 31.34 -5.03 -10.43
N SER A 167 30.84 -5.46 -9.27
CA SER A 167 29.59 -6.19 -9.07
C SER A 167 28.34 -5.30 -9.01
N GLY A 168 28.51 -4.01 -8.75
CA GLY A 168 27.44 -3.06 -8.45
C GLY A 168 26.95 -3.08 -7.01
N TRP A 169 27.37 -4.05 -6.19
CA TRP A 169 26.92 -4.14 -4.80
C TRP A 169 27.43 -2.94 -3.99
N GLY A 170 26.56 -2.40 -3.14
CA GLY A 170 26.84 -1.22 -2.32
C GLY A 170 26.46 0.10 -3.00
N LEU A 171 26.30 0.13 -4.33
CA LEU A 171 25.81 1.33 -5.05
C LEU A 171 24.40 1.72 -4.57
N ASP A 172 23.57 0.73 -4.24
CA ASP A 172 22.25 0.88 -3.64
C ASP A 172 22.24 1.60 -2.28
N PHE A 173 23.32 1.53 -1.49
CA PHE A 173 23.50 2.31 -0.26
C PHE A 173 24.23 3.65 -0.52
N VAL A 174 25.13 3.70 -1.50
CA VAL A 174 25.94 4.88 -1.83
C VAL A 174 25.14 5.94 -2.58
N TRP A 175 24.28 5.58 -3.53
CA TRP A 175 23.49 6.56 -4.28
C TRP A 175 22.57 7.42 -3.40
N PRO A 176 21.77 6.86 -2.47
CA PRO A 176 20.99 7.67 -1.53
C PRO A 176 21.86 8.63 -0.69
N LYS A 177 23.03 8.17 -0.22
CA LYS A 177 24.01 8.98 0.54
C LYS A 177 24.53 10.15 -0.30
N VAL A 178 24.97 9.90 -1.53
CA VAL A 178 25.47 10.92 -2.46
C VAL A 178 24.38 11.91 -2.87
N LEU A 179 23.14 11.45 -3.03
CA LEU A 179 21.99 12.32 -3.30
C LEU A 179 21.61 13.17 -2.08
N GLY A 180 21.94 12.74 -0.86
CA GLY A 180 21.63 13.45 0.39
C GLY A 180 20.29 13.02 1.00
N TYR A 181 19.84 11.80 0.71
CA TYR A 181 18.55 11.23 1.13
C TYR A 181 17.32 12.14 0.86
N PRO A 182 17.15 12.69 -0.36
CA PRO A 182 16.09 13.65 -0.63
C PRO A 182 14.69 13.04 -0.44
N HIS A 183 13.85 13.74 0.32
CA HIS A 183 12.53 13.29 0.73
C HIS A 183 11.56 13.23 -0.46
N GLU A 184 10.84 12.12 -0.60
CA GLU A 184 9.92 11.82 -1.72
C GLU A 184 10.55 11.81 -3.12
N LYS A 185 11.89 11.75 -3.22
CA LYS A 185 12.61 11.75 -4.51
C LYS A 185 13.16 10.40 -4.94
N LEU A 186 13.29 9.46 -4.01
CA LEU A 186 13.67 8.08 -4.27
C LEU A 186 12.46 7.15 -4.11
N ALA A 187 12.12 6.38 -5.14
CA ALA A 187 10.93 5.53 -5.10
C ALA A 187 11.01 4.22 -5.89
N ILE A 188 10.28 3.21 -5.41
CA ILE A 188 9.91 2.01 -6.16
C ILE A 188 8.52 2.26 -6.76
N ILE A 189 8.40 2.15 -8.08
CA ILE A 189 7.14 2.37 -8.81
C ILE A 189 6.37 1.05 -8.88
N ASP A 190 5.32 0.90 -8.06
CA ASP A 190 4.49 -0.30 -8.00
C ASP A 190 3.42 -0.38 -9.10
N GLU A 191 3.10 0.74 -9.73
CA GLU A 191 2.20 0.80 -10.88
C GLU A 191 2.73 0.04 -12.11
N VAL A 192 4.05 -0.12 -12.23
CA VAL A 192 4.72 -0.90 -13.28
C VAL A 192 5.59 -1.98 -12.63
N ALA A 193 5.49 -3.21 -13.12
CA ALA A 193 6.32 -4.32 -12.67
C ALA A 193 7.08 -4.94 -13.85
N VAL A 194 8.39 -5.15 -13.68
CA VAL A 194 9.24 -5.88 -14.62
C VAL A 194 9.63 -7.23 -14.03
N LYS A 195 10.00 -8.19 -14.89
CA LYS A 195 10.40 -9.52 -14.42
C LYS A 195 11.90 -9.74 -14.54
N HIS A 196 12.58 -10.02 -13.43
CA HIS A 196 13.97 -10.47 -13.44
C HIS A 196 14.02 -11.98 -13.67
N THR A 197 14.55 -12.39 -14.84
CA THR A 197 14.37 -13.77 -15.36
C THR A 197 15.48 -14.77 -15.01
N ARG A 198 16.63 -14.31 -14.52
CA ARG A 198 17.76 -15.16 -14.09
C ARG A 198 18.00 -15.03 -12.58
N ARG A 199 18.77 -15.95 -11.98
CA ARG A 199 19.08 -15.91 -10.54
C ARG A 199 19.98 -14.71 -10.21
N VAL A 200 19.77 -14.10 -9.05
CA VAL A 200 20.69 -13.09 -8.47
C VAL A 200 22.12 -13.64 -8.44
N GLY A 201 23.08 -12.85 -8.94
CA GLY A 201 24.49 -13.27 -9.09
C GLY A 201 24.74 -14.34 -10.18
N GLY A 202 23.72 -14.76 -10.93
CA GLY A 202 23.80 -15.79 -11.96
C GLY A 202 24.01 -15.27 -13.40
N GLY A 203 24.00 -13.95 -13.59
CA GLY A 203 24.27 -13.30 -14.88
C GLY A 203 25.68 -13.56 -15.41
N GLU A 204 25.89 -13.41 -16.71
CA GLU A 204 27.17 -13.73 -17.36
C GLU A 204 28.33 -12.88 -16.81
N LEU A 205 28.09 -11.60 -16.53
CA LEU A 205 29.09 -10.67 -16.00
C LEU A 205 29.59 -11.05 -14.60
N TYR A 206 28.74 -11.64 -13.75
CA TYR A 206 29.11 -12.06 -12.39
C TYR A 206 30.14 -13.20 -12.35
N LYS A 207 30.40 -13.87 -13.49
CA LYS A 207 31.45 -14.91 -13.59
C LYS A 207 32.87 -14.32 -13.69
N ASN A 208 32.97 -13.03 -14.01
CA ASN A 208 34.21 -12.35 -14.38
C ASN A 208 34.64 -11.26 -13.38
N ILE A 209 33.97 -11.16 -12.22
CA ILE A 209 34.42 -10.29 -11.12
C ILE A 209 35.71 -10.83 -10.51
N SER A 210 36.62 -9.94 -10.11
CA SER A 210 37.95 -10.28 -9.62
C SER A 210 37.97 -10.75 -8.16
N GLY A 211 36.97 -10.33 -7.36
CA GLY A 211 36.82 -10.66 -5.94
C GLY A 211 35.38 -11.02 -5.54
N SER A 212 35.06 -10.90 -4.25
CA SER A 212 33.69 -11.12 -3.75
C SER A 212 32.83 -9.88 -3.97
N GLN A 213 31.53 -10.06 -4.28
CA GLN A 213 30.57 -8.94 -4.30
C GLN A 213 30.48 -8.23 -2.92
N TRP A 214 30.77 -8.96 -1.85
CA TRP A 214 30.86 -8.41 -0.50
C TRP A 214 32.06 -7.47 -0.32
N ASP A 215 33.19 -7.75 -0.98
CA ASP A 215 34.39 -6.90 -0.87
C ASP A 215 34.14 -5.54 -1.52
N ASP A 216 33.46 -5.54 -2.69
CA ASP A 216 32.93 -4.34 -3.34
C ASP A 216 32.01 -3.55 -2.41
N LEU A 217 30.98 -4.21 -1.84
CA LEU A 217 30.00 -3.60 -0.97
C LEU A 217 30.67 -2.89 0.22
N TYR A 218 31.52 -3.60 0.97
CA TYR A 218 32.18 -3.03 2.15
C TYR A 218 33.19 -1.95 1.79
N ARG A 219 33.95 -2.10 0.69
CA ARG A 219 34.89 -1.09 0.22
C ARG A 219 34.19 0.21 -0.19
N ILE A 220 33.18 0.15 -1.06
CA ILE A 220 32.53 1.36 -1.60
C ILE A 220 31.68 2.06 -0.53
N THR A 221 31.00 1.31 0.34
CA THR A 221 30.25 1.91 1.45
C THR A 221 31.16 2.62 2.44
N ALA A 222 32.34 2.08 2.74
CA ALA A 222 33.35 2.75 3.55
C ALA A 222 33.94 4.00 2.88
N GLU A 223 34.20 3.96 1.55
CA GLU A 223 34.72 5.09 0.77
C GLU A 223 33.77 6.31 0.79
N TYR A 224 32.45 6.07 0.82
CA TYR A 224 31.41 7.11 0.78
C TYR A 224 30.71 7.38 2.13
N ASP A 225 31.14 6.74 3.23
CA ASP A 225 30.47 6.81 4.55
C ASP A 225 28.96 6.45 4.46
N ALA A 226 28.64 5.43 3.66
CA ALA A 226 27.27 4.98 3.44
C ALA A 226 26.89 3.87 4.44
N ALA A 227 25.79 4.07 5.17
CA ALA A 227 25.31 3.10 6.15
C ALA A 227 24.66 1.88 5.47
N ILE A 228 25.17 0.68 5.76
CA ILE A 228 24.61 -0.59 5.30
C ILE A 228 23.38 -0.95 6.13
N ASN A 229 22.23 -1.14 5.49
CA ASN A 229 20.98 -1.53 6.18
C ASN A 229 20.16 -2.55 5.38
N PHE A 230 20.36 -3.84 5.69
CA PHE A 230 19.63 -4.95 5.05
C PHE A 230 18.15 -5.08 5.45
N ARG A 231 17.63 -4.26 6.38
CA ARG A 231 16.19 -4.29 6.71
C ARG A 231 15.33 -3.67 5.59
N MET A 232 15.91 -2.74 4.81
CA MET A 232 15.35 -2.11 3.61
C MET A 232 13.84 -1.83 3.68
N THR A 233 13.49 -0.65 4.17
CA THR A 233 12.10 -0.20 4.30
C THR A 233 11.78 0.94 3.34
N HIS A 234 10.50 1.10 3.01
CA HIS A 234 9.98 2.38 2.54
C HIS A 234 9.49 3.18 3.76
N TYR A 235 9.55 4.50 3.69
CA TYR A 235 9.15 5.40 4.79
C TYR A 235 7.82 6.11 4.54
N GLY A 236 7.29 5.96 3.33
CA GLY A 236 6.04 6.56 2.88
C GLY A 236 5.63 5.97 1.54
N GLY A 237 4.61 6.54 0.90
CA GLY A 237 4.21 6.15 -0.44
C GLY A 237 2.76 6.46 -0.78
N LYS A 238 2.51 6.63 -2.06
CA LYS A 238 1.20 6.99 -2.61
C LYS A 238 0.31 5.74 -2.77
N PRO A 239 -0.90 5.69 -2.17
CA PRO A 239 -1.84 4.60 -2.38
C PRO A 239 -2.23 4.43 -3.85
N LYS A 240 -2.49 3.18 -4.26
CA LYS A 240 -3.11 2.88 -5.54
C LYS A 240 -4.58 3.30 -5.49
N GLY A 241 -5.03 4.03 -6.51
CA GLY A 241 -6.44 4.42 -6.62
C GLY A 241 -7.34 3.21 -6.86
N LYS A 242 -8.35 3.03 -6.01
CA LYS A 242 -9.38 1.99 -6.10
C LYS A 242 -10.76 2.63 -5.96
N ARG A 243 -11.81 1.99 -6.49
CA ARG A 243 -13.17 2.58 -6.54
C ARG A 243 -13.75 2.79 -5.14
N VAL A 244 -13.60 1.81 -4.26
CA VAL A 244 -13.80 1.95 -2.80
C VAL A 244 -12.43 2.04 -2.13
N MET A 245 -12.27 3.00 -1.22
CA MET A 245 -11.15 3.11 -0.29
C MET A 245 -11.69 2.94 1.14
N PHE A 246 -11.18 1.96 1.85
CA PHE A 246 -11.40 1.80 3.29
C PHE A 246 -10.31 2.55 4.05
N ALA A 247 -10.70 3.53 4.85
CA ALA A 247 -9.89 4.03 5.96
C ALA A 247 -10.13 3.09 7.14
N LEU A 248 -9.10 2.41 7.63
CA LEU A 248 -9.19 1.49 8.77
C LEU A 248 -8.40 2.07 9.95
N LEU A 249 -9.09 2.35 11.05
CA LEU A 249 -8.46 2.76 12.30
C LEU A 249 -7.81 1.53 12.94
N ALA A 250 -6.54 1.64 13.31
CA ALA A 250 -5.76 0.53 13.82
C ALA A 250 -4.90 1.03 14.99
N HIS A 251 -4.96 0.40 16.17
CA HIS A 251 -4.33 1.01 17.35
C HIS A 251 -3.82 0.11 18.50
N LYS A 252 -4.06 -1.22 18.51
CA LYS A 252 -3.71 -2.09 19.68
C LYS A 252 -3.17 -3.50 19.37
N ASP A 253 -3.80 -4.25 18.46
CA ASP A 253 -3.47 -5.68 18.23
C ASP A 253 -3.24 -5.99 16.74
N GLU A 254 -2.05 -6.48 16.39
CA GLU A 254 -1.67 -6.79 15.01
C GLU A 254 -2.32 -8.09 14.48
N HIS A 255 -2.70 -9.04 15.34
CA HIS A 255 -3.42 -10.24 14.94
C HIS A 255 -4.87 -9.91 14.57
N VAL A 256 -5.53 -9.06 15.37
CA VAL A 256 -6.86 -8.53 15.06
C VAL A 256 -6.83 -7.69 13.78
N LEU A 257 -5.85 -6.80 13.63
CA LEU A 257 -5.65 -6.00 12.42
C LEU A 257 -5.42 -6.88 11.18
N ALA A 258 -4.57 -7.92 11.28
CA ALA A 258 -4.33 -8.84 10.18
C ALA A 258 -5.61 -9.59 9.76
N ALA A 259 -6.41 -10.04 10.73
CA ALA A 259 -7.71 -10.65 10.49
C ALA A 259 -8.68 -9.67 9.79
N GLN A 260 -8.78 -8.42 10.24
CA GLN A 260 -9.60 -7.40 9.56
C GLN A 260 -9.14 -7.14 8.12
N ILE A 261 -7.83 -7.02 7.87
CA ILE A 261 -7.29 -6.80 6.52
C ILE A 261 -7.58 -8.00 5.60
N GLU A 262 -7.43 -9.23 6.11
CA GLU A 262 -7.79 -10.45 5.38
C GLU A 262 -9.31 -10.52 5.09
N ASN A 263 -10.14 -10.18 6.08
CA ASN A 263 -11.59 -10.12 5.96
C ASN A 263 -12.03 -9.11 4.87
N ILE A 264 -11.52 -7.88 4.92
CA ILE A 264 -11.79 -6.85 3.91
C ILE A 264 -11.39 -7.36 2.52
N ARG A 265 -10.22 -7.99 2.39
CA ARG A 265 -9.73 -8.52 1.12
C ARG A 265 -10.53 -9.70 0.58
N LYS A 266 -11.02 -10.59 1.45
CA LYS A 266 -11.88 -11.71 1.03
C LYS A 266 -13.19 -11.22 0.43
N PHE A 267 -13.81 -10.20 1.03
CA PHE A 267 -15.14 -9.73 0.64
C PHE A 267 -15.14 -8.54 -0.33
N ASN A 268 -14.04 -7.78 -0.38
CA ASN A 268 -13.85 -6.60 -1.23
C ASN A 268 -12.45 -6.61 -1.90
N PRO A 269 -12.12 -7.62 -2.73
CA PRO A 269 -10.77 -7.82 -3.27
C PRO A 269 -10.26 -6.66 -4.14
N GLU A 270 -11.16 -5.85 -4.71
CA GLU A 270 -10.80 -4.70 -5.53
C GLU A 270 -10.69 -3.38 -4.76
N ALA A 271 -11.05 -3.34 -3.48
CA ALA A 271 -10.98 -2.14 -2.66
C ALA A 271 -9.53 -1.81 -2.24
N GLY A 272 -9.26 -0.53 -2.01
CA GLY A 272 -8.02 -0.07 -1.40
C GLY A 272 -8.17 -0.01 0.12
N ILE A 273 -7.09 -0.25 0.85
CA ILE A 273 -7.03 -0.11 2.31
C ILE A 273 -5.97 0.93 2.66
N VAL A 274 -6.38 1.94 3.42
CA VAL A 274 -5.52 2.92 4.10
C VAL A 274 -5.65 2.67 5.60
N LEU A 275 -4.57 2.20 6.21
CA LEU A 275 -4.44 2.13 7.66
C LEU A 275 -4.15 3.51 8.23
N TYR A 276 -4.79 3.82 9.34
CA TYR A 276 -4.44 4.95 10.19
C TYR A 276 -4.03 4.42 11.55
N ASN A 277 -2.78 4.64 11.93
CA ASN A 277 -2.25 4.22 13.22
C ASN A 277 -2.65 5.23 14.30
N GLY A 278 -3.71 4.90 15.05
CA GLY A 278 -4.16 5.67 16.23
C GLY A 278 -3.49 5.25 17.54
N GLY A 279 -2.58 4.26 17.50
CA GLY A 279 -1.89 3.73 18.67
C GLY A 279 -0.71 4.59 19.13
N GLU A 280 -0.05 4.15 20.21
CA GLU A 280 1.19 4.77 20.71
C GLU A 280 2.43 4.25 19.98
N ASP A 281 2.43 2.98 19.53
CA ASP A 281 3.55 2.41 18.78
C ASP A 281 3.55 2.89 17.33
N SER A 282 4.49 3.78 17.01
CA SER A 282 4.77 4.27 15.65
C SER A 282 5.09 3.18 14.61
N GLN A 283 5.39 1.94 15.01
CA GLN A 283 5.68 0.82 14.10
C GLN A 283 4.46 -0.06 13.82
N PHE A 284 3.42 0.03 14.65
CA PHE A 284 2.19 -0.75 14.53
C PHE A 284 1.59 -0.62 13.13
N GLY A 285 1.24 -1.76 12.54
CA GLY A 285 0.62 -1.83 11.21
C GLY A 285 1.59 -1.65 10.03
N LYS A 286 2.85 -1.22 10.23
CA LYS A 286 3.81 -1.04 9.11
C LYS A 286 4.24 -2.35 8.45
N GLY A 287 4.16 -3.47 9.17
CA GLY A 287 4.35 -4.81 8.62
C GLY A 287 3.14 -5.32 7.83
N MET A 288 2.00 -4.64 7.90
CA MET A 288 0.78 -5.07 7.23
C MET A 288 0.80 -4.72 5.75
N ASN A 289 0.18 -5.60 4.97
CA ASN A 289 0.09 -5.47 3.52
C ASN A 289 -1.03 -4.46 3.15
N ALA A 290 -0.85 -3.19 3.49
CA ALA A 290 -1.78 -2.09 3.21
C ALA A 290 -1.04 -0.74 3.08
N ALA A 291 -1.72 0.30 2.61
CA ALA A 291 -1.15 1.66 2.63
C ALA A 291 -1.26 2.26 4.04
N VAL A 292 -0.25 2.94 4.55
CA VAL A 292 -0.30 3.60 5.87
C VAL A 292 -0.36 5.12 5.67
N CYS A 293 -1.36 5.78 6.25
CA CYS A 293 -1.49 7.23 6.20
C CYS A 293 -0.34 7.90 6.97
N GLU A 294 0.42 8.78 6.30
CA GLU A 294 1.59 9.45 6.89
C GLU A 294 1.21 10.47 7.99
N TYR A 295 -0.05 10.90 8.02
CA TYR A 295 -0.63 11.76 9.07
C TYR A 295 -1.19 10.96 10.26
N SER A 296 -0.91 9.67 10.35
CA SER A 296 -1.24 8.85 11.52
C SER A 296 -0.62 9.43 12.79
N ARG A 297 -1.43 9.60 13.83
CA ARG A 297 -1.06 10.09 15.16
C ARG A 297 -1.89 9.38 16.21
N HIS A 298 -1.36 9.28 17.42
CA HIS A 298 -2.07 8.74 18.57
C HIS A 298 -3.43 9.44 18.76
N LEU A 299 -4.49 8.67 18.93
CA LEU A 299 -5.85 9.15 19.18
C LEU A 299 -6.36 8.66 20.53
N THR A 300 -7.10 9.53 21.22
CA THR A 300 -7.81 9.19 22.45
C THR A 300 -9.24 8.77 22.14
N TRP A 301 -9.78 7.87 22.97
CA TRP A 301 -11.17 7.42 22.84
C TRP A 301 -12.15 8.62 22.97
N GLY A 302 -13.13 8.69 22.08
CA GLY A 302 -14.08 9.80 22.01
C GLY A 302 -13.60 11.03 21.22
N HIS A 303 -12.37 11.03 20.69
CA HIS A 303 -11.82 12.12 19.88
C HIS A 303 -11.21 11.58 18.57
N LEU A 304 -12.02 10.88 17.76
CA LEU A 304 -11.54 10.19 16.56
C LEU A 304 -11.66 11.04 15.28
N ALA A 305 -12.31 12.21 15.32
CA ALA A 305 -12.41 13.13 14.18
C ALA A 305 -11.10 13.38 13.38
N PRO A 306 -9.90 13.46 13.98
CA PRO A 306 -8.65 13.56 13.23
C PRO A 306 -8.42 12.41 12.22
N PHE A 307 -8.78 11.16 12.54
CA PHE A 307 -8.54 9.97 11.71
C PHE A 307 -9.04 10.15 10.27
N LEU A 308 -10.35 10.33 10.11
CA LEU A 308 -10.94 10.37 8.77
C LEU A 308 -10.59 11.69 8.05
N TRP A 309 -10.40 12.79 8.78
CA TRP A 309 -9.98 14.07 8.21
C TRP A 309 -8.55 14.01 7.65
N ASP A 310 -7.62 13.44 8.40
CA ASP A 310 -6.24 13.23 7.98
C ASP A 310 -6.14 12.31 6.76
N VAL A 311 -6.93 11.22 6.72
CA VAL A 311 -7.03 10.36 5.52
C VAL A 311 -7.65 11.11 4.32
N MET A 312 -8.67 11.96 4.54
CA MET A 312 -9.25 12.79 3.47
C MET A 312 -8.22 13.75 2.87
N LYS A 313 -7.44 14.46 3.69
CA LYS A 313 -6.33 15.35 3.26
C LYS A 313 -5.30 14.57 2.44
N TRP A 314 -4.74 13.52 3.04
CA TRP A 314 -3.65 12.73 2.48
C TRP A 314 -4.00 12.12 1.12
N LEU A 315 -5.21 11.57 0.97
CA LEU A 315 -5.71 11.04 -0.30
C LEU A 315 -5.91 12.13 -1.37
N ASN A 316 -6.27 13.35 -0.97
CA ASN A 316 -6.47 14.47 -1.89
C ASN A 316 -5.16 15.08 -2.37
N GLU A 317 -4.18 15.28 -1.48
CA GLU A 317 -2.83 15.79 -1.79
C GLU A 317 -2.09 14.84 -2.73
N HIS A 318 -2.13 13.53 -2.43
CA HIS A 318 -1.60 12.48 -3.30
C HIS A 318 -2.41 12.29 -4.60
N LYS A 319 -3.53 13.00 -4.76
CA LYS A 319 -4.44 12.95 -5.92
C LYS A 319 -5.01 11.54 -6.18
N VAL A 320 -5.15 10.73 -5.13
CA VAL A 320 -5.66 9.34 -5.23
C VAL A 320 -7.06 9.36 -5.85
N ASN A 321 -7.31 8.40 -6.74
CA ASN A 321 -8.58 8.28 -7.45
C ASN A 321 -9.46 7.22 -6.78
N TYR A 322 -10.67 7.62 -6.38
CA TYR A 322 -11.69 6.77 -5.77
C TYR A 322 -13.08 7.36 -6.03
N GLU A 323 -14.13 6.57 -5.80
CA GLU A 323 -15.51 7.07 -5.73
C GLU A 323 -15.95 7.20 -4.27
N TYR A 324 -15.80 6.14 -3.49
CA TYR A 324 -16.27 6.05 -2.12
C TYR A 324 -15.09 5.96 -1.14
N LEU A 325 -15.08 6.82 -0.12
CA LEU A 325 -14.25 6.69 1.07
C LEU A 325 -15.15 6.20 2.21
N VAL A 326 -14.73 5.15 2.91
CA VAL A 326 -15.49 4.48 3.99
C VAL A 326 -14.60 4.37 5.21
N ASN A 327 -15.02 4.85 6.39
CA ASN A 327 -14.28 4.57 7.63
C ASN A 327 -14.71 3.24 8.24
N LEU A 328 -13.74 2.51 8.79
CA LEU A 328 -13.93 1.28 9.53
C LEU A 328 -13.22 1.40 10.88
N ASP A 329 -13.90 0.98 11.93
CA ASP A 329 -13.36 0.89 13.28
C ASP A 329 -12.71 -0.50 13.49
N ASP A 330 -11.92 -0.67 14.55
CA ASP A 330 -11.12 -1.89 14.77
C ASP A 330 -11.92 -3.10 15.27
N ASP A 331 -13.21 -2.91 15.56
CA ASP A 331 -14.16 -3.92 16.02
C ASP A 331 -15.26 -4.23 14.97
N MET A 332 -14.88 -4.22 13.70
CA MET A 332 -15.75 -4.47 12.54
C MET A 332 -15.33 -5.66 11.69
N LEU A 333 -16.32 -6.37 11.13
CA LEU A 333 -16.12 -7.39 10.08
C LEU A 333 -17.12 -7.20 8.93
N PHE A 334 -16.68 -7.49 7.70
CA PHE A 334 -17.56 -7.82 6.58
C PHE A 334 -18.02 -9.27 6.69
N VAL A 335 -19.31 -9.51 6.43
CA VAL A 335 -19.92 -10.84 6.47
C VAL A 335 -20.22 -11.44 5.09
N LYS A 336 -20.20 -10.63 4.02
CA LYS A 336 -20.43 -11.09 2.64
C LYS A 336 -19.82 -10.15 1.59
N PRO A 337 -19.56 -10.62 0.36
CA PRO A 337 -19.11 -9.75 -0.73
C PRO A 337 -20.27 -8.90 -1.28
N GLY A 338 -19.93 -7.94 -2.16
CA GLY A 338 -20.92 -7.15 -2.91
C GLY A 338 -21.11 -5.71 -2.43
N PHE A 339 -20.35 -5.26 -1.43
CA PHE A 339 -20.52 -3.93 -0.83
C PHE A 339 -20.35 -2.78 -1.84
N GLU A 340 -19.40 -2.85 -2.79
CA GLU A 340 -19.25 -1.81 -3.83
C GLU A 340 -20.52 -1.64 -4.69
N ALA A 341 -21.14 -2.76 -5.11
CA ALA A 341 -22.39 -2.73 -5.88
C ALA A 341 -23.56 -2.23 -5.02
N TYR A 342 -23.57 -2.56 -3.73
CA TYR A 342 -24.54 -2.04 -2.75
C TYR A 342 -24.41 -0.52 -2.58
N LEU A 343 -23.19 0.04 -2.52
CA LEU A 343 -22.96 1.49 -2.51
C LEU A 343 -23.44 2.15 -3.82
N ASP A 344 -23.14 1.56 -4.98
CA ASP A 344 -23.59 2.07 -6.29
C ASP A 344 -25.12 2.12 -6.43
N GLN A 345 -25.84 1.19 -5.79
CA GLN A 345 -27.29 1.20 -5.72
C GLN A 345 -27.82 2.22 -4.69
N THR A 346 -27.35 2.15 -3.44
CA THR A 346 -27.93 2.89 -2.31
C THR A 346 -27.53 4.37 -2.28
N MET A 347 -26.30 4.70 -2.71
CA MET A 347 -25.84 6.09 -2.82
C MET A 347 -26.23 6.77 -4.12
N ARG A 348 -27.06 6.17 -4.99
CA ARG A 348 -27.47 6.82 -6.25
C ARG A 348 -28.20 8.13 -5.96
N GLY A 349 -27.58 9.25 -6.33
CA GLY A 349 -28.10 10.60 -6.07
C GLY A 349 -27.79 11.17 -4.68
N TYR A 350 -26.95 10.50 -3.90
CA TYR A 350 -26.50 10.90 -2.56
C TYR A 350 -24.97 11.01 -2.50
N ASP A 351 -24.47 11.94 -1.70
CA ASP A 351 -23.05 12.25 -1.51
C ASP A 351 -22.47 11.59 -0.25
N CYS A 352 -23.31 11.36 0.75
CA CYS A 352 -22.96 10.88 2.08
C CYS A 352 -23.98 9.82 2.55
N MET A 353 -23.53 8.79 3.26
CA MET A 353 -24.39 7.78 3.87
C MET A 353 -23.79 7.27 5.18
N GLY A 354 -24.62 7.05 6.20
CA GLY A 354 -24.19 6.53 7.50
C GLY A 354 -25.34 5.85 8.25
N TRP A 355 -25.07 5.27 9.42
CA TRP A 355 -26.09 4.63 10.26
C TRP A 355 -26.70 5.64 11.24
N ASP A 356 -27.93 5.42 11.68
CA ASP A 356 -28.59 6.20 12.74
C ASP A 356 -28.54 7.71 12.47
N MET A 357 -29.05 8.10 11.29
CA MET A 357 -29.01 9.49 10.83
C MET A 357 -29.98 10.34 11.64
N GLN A 358 -29.45 11.30 12.38
CA GLN A 358 -30.25 12.21 13.22
C GLN A 358 -29.98 13.67 12.85
N THR A 359 -30.94 14.55 13.18
CA THR A 359 -30.79 16.01 13.10
C THR A 359 -31.06 16.58 14.48
N CYS A 360 -30.22 17.51 14.94
CA CYS A 360 -30.38 18.20 16.21
C CYS A 360 -30.38 19.71 15.96
N ARG A 361 -31.52 20.37 16.21
CA ARG A 361 -31.76 21.80 15.94
C ARG A 361 -31.74 22.67 17.19
N SER A 362 -31.74 22.07 18.37
CA SER A 362 -31.68 22.81 19.63
C SER A 362 -31.03 21.99 20.75
N VAL A 363 -30.53 22.69 21.77
CA VAL A 363 -30.00 22.09 23.01
C VAL A 363 -31.03 21.18 23.70
N ARG A 364 -32.34 21.40 23.48
CA ARG A 364 -33.43 20.58 24.04
C ARG A 364 -33.54 19.20 23.39
N GLU A 365 -33.01 19.02 22.18
CA GLU A 365 -32.94 17.74 21.46
C GLU A 365 -31.66 16.94 21.81
N ALA A 366 -30.82 17.47 22.72
CA ALA A 366 -29.55 16.86 23.13
C ALA A 366 -29.75 15.80 24.23
N ASP A 367 -30.37 14.68 23.85
CA ASP A 367 -30.67 13.52 24.71
C ASP A 367 -29.45 12.79 25.32
N ASN A 368 -28.23 13.07 24.84
CA ASN A 368 -27.01 12.41 25.28
C ASN A 368 -25.80 13.35 25.37
N MET A 369 -24.74 12.88 26.03
CA MET A 369 -23.52 13.65 26.30
C MET A 369 -22.83 14.14 25.03
N ASN A 370 -22.80 13.35 23.95
CA ASN A 370 -22.15 13.72 22.68
C ASN A 370 -22.84 14.96 22.09
N LYS A 371 -24.17 14.91 21.93
CA LYS A 371 -24.98 16.06 21.46
C LYS A 371 -24.83 17.28 22.37
N GLN A 372 -24.83 17.08 23.69
CA GLN A 372 -24.67 18.17 24.66
C GLN A 372 -23.29 18.82 24.57
N SER A 373 -22.23 18.04 24.36
CA SER A 373 -20.88 18.57 24.14
C SER A 373 -20.78 19.37 22.83
N MET A 374 -21.40 18.88 21.74
CA MET A 374 -21.45 19.60 20.47
C MET A 374 -22.14 20.97 20.60
N TRP A 375 -23.25 21.05 21.36
CA TRP A 375 -23.92 22.32 21.63
C TRP A 375 -23.09 23.31 22.45
N LYS A 376 -22.22 22.85 23.36
CA LYS A 376 -21.30 23.73 24.13
C LYS A 376 -20.28 24.41 23.22
N GLU A 377 -19.83 23.74 22.17
CA GLU A 377 -18.88 24.28 21.18
C GLU A 377 -19.55 24.78 19.89
N TRP A 378 -20.89 24.82 19.82
CA TRP A 378 -21.60 25.11 18.57
C TRP A 378 -21.30 26.51 18.00
N GLY A 379 -21.00 27.50 18.84
CA GLY A 379 -20.55 28.81 18.37
C GLY A 379 -19.27 28.76 17.52
N ARG A 380 -18.37 27.81 17.82
CA ARG A 380 -17.16 27.53 17.03
C ARG A 380 -17.54 26.74 15.77
N TRP A 381 -18.07 25.52 15.93
CA TRP A 381 -18.30 24.61 14.80
C TRP A 381 -19.40 25.08 13.83
N GLY A 382 -20.49 25.64 14.33
CA GLY A 382 -21.56 26.23 13.52
C GLY A 382 -21.08 27.41 12.66
N SER A 383 -20.03 28.13 13.07
CA SER A 383 -19.43 29.20 12.26
C SER A 383 -18.68 28.67 11.02
N LEU A 384 -18.01 27.51 11.14
CA LEU A 384 -17.40 26.80 10.00
C LEU A 384 -18.47 26.24 9.07
N PHE A 385 -19.52 25.62 9.64
CA PHE A 385 -20.56 24.98 8.84
C PHE A 385 -21.57 25.96 8.24
N GLN A 386 -21.74 27.16 8.81
CA GLN A 386 -22.72 28.18 8.40
C GLN A 386 -24.18 27.67 8.46
N THR A 387 -24.52 26.97 9.54
CA THR A 387 -25.86 26.41 9.81
C THR A 387 -26.23 26.60 11.29
N ASP A 388 -27.51 26.57 11.58
CA ASP A 388 -28.10 26.68 12.93
C ASP A 388 -28.29 25.32 13.63
N HIS A 389 -28.14 24.22 12.89
CA HIS A 389 -28.33 22.84 13.36
C HIS A 389 -27.21 21.92 12.86
N PHE A 390 -27.03 20.77 13.53
CA PHE A 390 -26.13 19.71 13.09
C PHE A 390 -26.85 18.41 12.73
N LEU A 391 -26.18 17.62 11.90
CA LEU A 391 -26.52 16.23 11.62
C LEU A 391 -25.61 15.30 12.43
N ARG A 392 -26.06 14.06 12.63
CA ARG A 392 -25.29 12.99 13.23
C ARG A 392 -25.40 11.71 12.39
N TYR A 393 -24.29 10.99 12.25
CA TYR A 393 -24.27 9.55 11.97
C TYR A 393 -23.64 8.81 13.14
N PHE A 394 -24.01 7.56 13.38
CA PHE A 394 -23.21 6.64 14.18
C PHE A 394 -21.84 6.40 13.50
N ASN A 395 -20.75 6.45 14.27
CA ASN A 395 -19.39 6.54 13.69
C ASN A 395 -18.99 5.44 12.68
N PRO A 396 -19.21 4.13 12.91
CA PRO A 396 -18.64 3.10 12.06
C PRO A 396 -19.33 3.00 10.68
N THR A 397 -18.55 2.80 9.61
CA THR A 397 -19.04 2.69 8.22
C THR A 397 -19.73 3.94 7.66
N GLN A 398 -19.34 5.16 8.04
CA GLN A 398 -19.75 6.35 7.28
C GLN A 398 -19.10 6.30 5.89
N VAL A 399 -19.86 6.70 4.87
CA VAL A 399 -19.45 6.67 3.46
C VAL A 399 -19.58 8.05 2.84
N TYR A 400 -18.49 8.54 2.25
CA TYR A 400 -18.42 9.84 1.57
C TYR A 400 -17.95 9.68 0.13
N ARG A 401 -18.69 10.26 -0.82
CA ARG A 401 -18.23 10.36 -2.22
C ARG A 401 -17.04 11.32 -2.31
N ARG A 402 -16.05 11.00 -3.15
CA ARG A 402 -14.88 11.87 -3.44
C ARG A 402 -15.28 13.30 -3.83
N GLY A 403 -16.43 13.46 -4.49
CA GLY A 403 -16.97 14.77 -4.85
C GLY A 403 -17.26 15.68 -3.65
N ILE A 404 -17.85 15.15 -2.57
CA ILE A 404 -18.15 15.94 -1.36
C ILE A 404 -16.92 16.09 -0.48
N VAL A 405 -16.04 15.09 -0.39
CA VAL A 405 -14.73 15.20 0.28
C VAL A 405 -13.92 16.36 -0.30
N LYS A 406 -13.82 16.47 -1.63
CA LYS A 406 -13.14 17.58 -2.30
C LYS A 406 -13.80 18.94 -2.08
N LYS A 407 -15.11 19.00 -1.89
CA LYS A 407 -15.80 20.25 -1.51
C LYS A 407 -15.43 20.67 -0.08
N MET A 408 -15.48 19.73 0.88
CA MET A 408 -15.10 20.00 2.28
C MET A 408 -13.67 20.52 2.39
N LEU A 409 -12.70 19.80 1.81
CA LEU A 409 -11.29 20.19 1.81
C LEU A 409 -11.01 21.52 1.08
N LYS A 410 -11.85 21.91 0.11
CA LYS A 410 -11.72 23.19 -0.60
C LYS A 410 -12.40 24.36 0.14
N ALA A 411 -13.44 24.08 0.93
CA ALA A 411 -14.18 25.09 1.67
C ALA A 411 -13.57 25.41 3.04
N ALA A 412 -12.84 24.45 3.64
CA ALA A 412 -12.15 24.63 4.91
C ALA A 412 -10.85 25.46 4.75
N ASP A 413 -10.58 26.29 5.75
CA ASP A 413 -9.19 26.58 6.14
C ASP A 413 -8.67 25.33 6.87
N VAL A 414 -7.80 24.57 6.19
CA VAL A 414 -7.32 23.28 6.70
C VAL A 414 -6.51 23.44 7.98
N SER A 415 -5.70 24.51 8.09
CA SER A 415 -4.89 24.76 9.28
C SER A 415 -5.75 25.14 10.49
N LEU A 416 -6.80 25.93 10.26
CA LEU A 416 -7.77 26.27 11.31
C LEU A 416 -8.58 25.04 11.76
N VAL A 417 -9.00 24.19 10.83
CA VAL A 417 -9.70 22.93 11.17
C VAL A 417 -8.79 21.98 11.94
N ASP A 418 -7.53 21.81 11.53
CA ASP A 418 -6.56 20.97 12.23
C ASP A 418 -6.31 21.47 13.67
N GLN A 419 -6.21 22.80 13.86
CA GLN A 419 -6.15 23.41 15.19
C GLN A 419 -7.42 23.10 16.00
N TRP A 420 -8.60 23.36 15.46
CA TRP A 420 -9.86 23.16 16.19
C TRP A 420 -10.11 21.70 16.56
N LEU A 421 -9.76 20.75 15.68
CA LEU A 421 -9.81 19.32 15.96
C LEU A 421 -8.87 18.92 17.12
N SER A 422 -7.72 19.60 17.28
CA SER A 422 -6.79 19.34 18.38
C SER A 422 -7.20 19.95 19.72
N GLU A 423 -8.04 20.99 19.71
CA GLU A 423 -8.51 21.70 20.92
C GLU A 423 -9.87 21.19 21.44
N SER A 424 -10.70 20.66 20.54
CA SER A 424 -12.12 20.41 20.82
C SER A 424 -12.35 19.31 21.87
N GLN A 425 -13.27 19.60 22.79
CA GLN A 425 -13.73 18.72 23.85
C GLN A 425 -15.10 18.08 23.51
N VAL A 426 -15.54 18.17 22.24
CA VAL A 426 -16.74 17.47 21.76
C VAL A 426 -16.47 15.97 21.74
N VAL A 427 -17.28 15.22 22.50
CA VAL A 427 -17.21 13.76 22.53
C VAL A 427 -17.85 13.19 21.28
N ALA A 428 -17.13 12.29 20.62
CA ALA A 428 -17.46 11.67 19.35
C ALA A 428 -17.71 12.71 18.23
N LEU A 429 -16.85 13.73 18.11
CA LEU A 429 -16.96 14.79 17.10
C LEU A 429 -17.07 14.25 15.66
N GLU A 430 -16.46 13.10 15.37
CA GLU A 430 -16.55 12.36 14.10
C GLU A 430 -17.97 11.95 13.70
N GLU A 431 -18.89 11.81 14.66
CA GLU A 431 -20.31 11.53 14.41
C GLU A 431 -21.04 12.75 13.83
N PHE A 432 -20.55 13.96 14.09
CA PHE A 432 -21.20 15.22 13.72
C PHE A 432 -20.49 15.96 12.59
N PHE A 433 -19.16 16.06 12.66
CA PHE A 433 -18.34 16.97 11.85
C PHE A 433 -18.49 16.71 10.35
N PHE A 434 -18.24 15.48 9.89
CA PHE A 434 -18.20 15.16 8.46
C PHE A 434 -19.58 15.26 7.81
N VAL A 435 -20.62 14.73 8.46
CA VAL A 435 -21.99 14.73 7.92
C VAL A 435 -22.58 16.14 7.90
N THR A 436 -22.33 16.95 8.94
CA THR A 436 -22.81 18.34 9.00
C THR A 436 -22.11 19.21 7.97
N PHE A 437 -20.78 19.09 7.83
CA PHE A 437 -20.02 19.86 6.83
C PHE A 437 -20.35 19.43 5.39
N ALA A 438 -20.55 18.14 5.16
CA ALA A 438 -21.04 17.64 3.86
C ALA A 438 -22.40 18.23 3.51
N ALA A 439 -23.36 18.22 4.45
CA ALA A 439 -24.69 18.75 4.22
C ALA A 439 -24.72 20.27 4.03
N SER A 440 -23.94 21.04 4.80
CA SER A 440 -23.92 22.50 4.67
C SER A 440 -23.30 22.98 3.35
N LEU A 441 -22.43 22.17 2.73
CA LEU A 441 -21.93 22.36 1.36
C LEU A 441 -22.88 21.81 0.26
N GLY A 442 -24.16 21.60 0.62
CA GLY A 442 -25.22 21.10 -0.27
C GLY A 442 -25.09 19.63 -0.64
N GLY A 443 -24.35 18.84 0.14
CA GLY A 443 -24.25 17.39 -0.03
C GLY A 443 -25.52 16.67 0.39
N LYS A 444 -25.96 15.70 -0.41
CA LYS A 444 -27.16 14.90 -0.12
C LYS A 444 -26.80 13.72 0.78
N CYS A 445 -27.10 13.84 2.07
CA CYS A 445 -26.89 12.80 3.07
C CYS A 445 -28.13 11.89 3.27
N ARG A 446 -27.92 10.64 3.70
CA ARG A 446 -28.99 9.66 3.97
C ARG A 446 -28.57 8.63 5.02
N GLU A 447 -29.55 7.99 5.66
CA GLU A 447 -29.28 6.74 6.38
C GLU A 447 -29.10 5.55 5.39
N PHE A 448 -28.32 4.56 5.82
CA PHE A 448 -28.38 3.20 5.25
C PHE A 448 -29.81 2.62 5.36
N PRO A 449 -30.25 1.81 4.38
CA PRO A 449 -31.39 0.92 4.56
C PRO A 449 -31.21 -0.02 5.77
N ARG A 450 -32.25 -0.18 6.59
CA ARG A 450 -32.24 -0.95 7.84
C ARG A 450 -33.48 -1.84 7.96
N ASP A 451 -33.30 -3.04 8.50
CA ASP A 451 -34.39 -3.88 9.01
C ASP A 451 -34.47 -3.71 10.52
N GLN A 452 -35.60 -3.21 11.03
CA GLN A 452 -35.81 -2.94 12.46
C GLN A 452 -35.74 -4.20 13.34
N ARG A 453 -35.82 -5.40 12.74
CA ARG A 453 -35.78 -6.69 13.46
C ARG A 453 -34.37 -7.25 13.65
N LEU A 454 -33.36 -6.66 13.00
CA LEU A 454 -31.97 -7.13 13.05
C LEU A 454 -31.03 -5.93 13.23
N ASN A 455 -30.56 -5.72 14.46
CA ASN A 455 -29.73 -4.57 14.82
C ASN A 455 -28.24 -4.94 14.96
N VAL A 456 -27.55 -5.07 13.84
CA VAL A 456 -26.11 -5.45 13.80
C VAL A 456 -25.14 -4.27 13.66
N MET A 457 -25.63 -3.06 13.90
CA MET A 457 -24.87 -1.80 13.89
C MET A 457 -25.28 -0.98 15.11
N ARG A 458 -24.55 -1.16 16.22
CA ARG A 458 -24.89 -0.62 17.56
C ARG A 458 -23.62 -0.35 18.38
N HIS A 459 -23.68 0.52 19.38
CA HIS A 459 -22.52 0.81 20.24
C HIS A 459 -22.26 -0.28 21.31
N GLU A 460 -23.33 -0.82 21.90
CA GLU A 460 -23.28 -1.75 23.03
C GLU A 460 -23.56 -3.20 22.60
N HIS A 461 -23.09 -4.15 23.40
CA HIS A 461 -23.24 -5.61 23.25
C HIS A 461 -22.62 -6.16 21.95
N GLU A 462 -21.61 -7.02 22.09
CA GLU A 462 -20.98 -7.68 20.93
C GLU A 462 -21.98 -8.49 20.09
N ILE A 463 -21.70 -8.63 18.80
CA ILE A 463 -22.57 -9.35 17.86
C ILE A 463 -22.51 -10.86 18.14
N GLU A 464 -23.66 -11.44 18.46
CA GLU A 464 -23.81 -12.87 18.75
C GLU A 464 -23.74 -13.75 17.49
N GLN A 465 -23.61 -15.06 17.69
CA GLN A 465 -23.38 -16.03 16.60
C GLN A 465 -24.52 -16.00 15.58
N ASN A 466 -25.75 -16.03 16.08
CA ASN A 466 -26.95 -16.06 15.25
C ASN A 466 -27.27 -14.70 14.64
N GLU A 467 -26.83 -13.59 15.25
CA GLU A 467 -26.93 -12.25 14.67
C GLU A 467 -25.98 -12.08 13.48
N ALA A 468 -24.73 -12.54 13.61
CA ALA A 468 -23.76 -12.54 12.52
C ALA A 468 -24.21 -13.47 11.37
N HIS A 469 -24.73 -14.66 11.68
CA HIS A 469 -25.36 -15.55 10.70
C HIS A 469 -26.53 -14.88 9.98
N ALA A 470 -27.42 -14.19 10.71
CA ALA A 470 -28.55 -13.49 10.13
C ALA A 470 -28.10 -12.32 9.22
N ALA A 471 -27.11 -11.53 9.65
CA ALA A 471 -26.54 -10.43 8.86
C ALA A 471 -25.92 -10.92 7.56
N MET A 472 -25.16 -12.02 7.60
CA MET A 472 -24.57 -12.64 6.42
C MET A 472 -25.62 -12.99 5.36
N HIS A 473 -26.77 -13.55 5.77
CA HIS A 473 -27.88 -13.91 4.88
C HIS A 473 -28.83 -12.75 4.53
N HIS A 474 -28.78 -11.62 5.24
CA HIS A 474 -29.71 -10.50 5.04
C HIS A 474 -29.20 -9.48 4.02
N TYR A 475 -29.99 -9.17 2.98
CA TYR A 475 -29.55 -8.38 1.82
C TYR A 475 -29.07 -6.95 2.11
N MET A 476 -29.41 -6.34 3.25
CA MET A 476 -28.98 -4.99 3.61
C MET A 476 -27.60 -4.95 4.28
N TYR A 477 -27.22 -5.99 5.04
CA TYR A 477 -26.09 -5.92 5.97
C TYR A 477 -24.83 -6.57 5.40
N HIS A 478 -23.85 -5.74 5.02
CA HIS A 478 -22.54 -6.21 4.54
C HIS A 478 -21.48 -6.23 5.65
N THR A 479 -21.64 -5.38 6.66
CA THR A 479 -20.79 -5.27 7.84
C THR A 479 -21.58 -5.55 9.12
N ILE A 480 -20.86 -5.90 10.19
CA ILE A 480 -21.38 -6.05 11.56
C ILE A 480 -20.49 -5.28 12.55
N HIS A 481 -21.09 -4.70 13.58
CA HIS A 481 -20.40 -3.98 14.67
C HIS A 481 -21.25 -4.00 15.97
N PRO A 482 -20.68 -4.29 17.15
CA PRO A 482 -19.25 -4.48 17.42
C PRO A 482 -18.84 -5.96 17.53
N VAL A 483 -17.61 -6.27 17.12
CA VAL A 483 -16.97 -7.60 17.29
C VAL A 483 -15.52 -7.40 17.72
N LYS A 484 -15.14 -7.78 18.95
CA LYS A 484 -13.86 -7.37 19.57
C LYS A 484 -12.93 -8.55 19.84
N GLY A 485 -11.62 -8.35 19.71
CA GLY A 485 -10.58 -9.31 20.13
C GLY A 485 -10.85 -10.75 19.69
N ASP A 486 -10.91 -11.68 20.65
CA ASP A 486 -11.20 -13.11 20.41
C ASP A 486 -12.52 -13.36 19.66
N ARG A 487 -13.55 -12.51 19.87
CA ARG A 487 -14.84 -12.60 19.17
C ARG A 487 -14.68 -12.30 17.68
N LEU A 488 -13.89 -11.27 17.35
CA LEU A 488 -13.52 -10.93 15.98
C LEU A 488 -12.74 -12.08 15.34
N LEU A 489 -11.70 -12.58 16.02
CA LEU A 489 -10.89 -13.71 15.52
C LEU A 489 -11.72 -14.97 15.30
N HIS A 490 -12.67 -15.27 16.18
CA HIS A 490 -13.58 -16.42 16.05
C HIS A 490 -14.48 -16.31 14.82
N LEU A 491 -15.20 -15.19 14.67
CA LEU A 491 -16.10 -14.97 13.53
C LEU A 491 -15.33 -14.82 12.21
N HIS A 492 -14.15 -14.20 12.24
CA HIS A 492 -13.22 -14.14 11.10
C HIS A 492 -12.87 -15.54 10.60
N ASN A 493 -12.44 -16.45 11.48
CA ASN A 493 -12.07 -17.81 11.10
C ASN A 493 -13.25 -18.58 10.46
N GLN A 494 -14.47 -18.40 10.97
CA GLN A 494 -15.69 -18.96 10.37
C GLN A 494 -15.96 -18.37 8.98
N LEU A 495 -15.93 -17.04 8.84
CA LEU A 495 -16.07 -16.35 7.56
C LEU A 495 -14.98 -16.75 6.56
N MET A 496 -13.75 -17.02 7.01
CA MET A 496 -12.66 -17.53 6.16
C MET A 496 -12.92 -18.98 5.72
N ALA A 497 -13.47 -19.83 6.58
CA ALA A 497 -13.96 -21.17 6.23
C ALA A 497 -15.17 -21.14 5.26
N GLY A 498 -15.93 -20.03 5.24
CA GLY A 498 -16.94 -19.73 4.21
C GLY A 498 -18.39 -19.63 4.71
N ASP A 499 -18.63 -19.84 6.00
CA ASP A 499 -19.96 -19.76 6.61
C ASP A 499 -19.85 -19.42 8.11
N ILE A 500 -20.83 -18.67 8.62
CA ILE A 500 -21.09 -18.50 10.06
C ILE A 500 -22.28 -19.40 10.39
N PRO A 501 -22.09 -20.58 10.99
CA PRO A 501 -23.18 -21.51 11.22
C PRO A 501 -24.18 -20.95 12.25
N TYR A 502 -25.47 -21.19 12.00
CA TYR A 502 -26.52 -21.02 13.00
C TYR A 502 -26.32 -22.03 14.13
N VAL A 503 -26.42 -21.57 15.37
CA VAL A 503 -26.38 -22.40 16.57
C VAL A 503 -27.77 -22.41 17.19
N ASP A 504 -28.39 -23.59 17.27
CA ASP A 504 -29.65 -23.75 17.98
C ASP A 504 -29.46 -23.30 19.45
N PRO A 505 -30.23 -22.31 19.95
CA PRO A 505 -30.13 -21.88 21.35
C PRO A 505 -30.60 -22.97 22.34
N ASN A 506 -31.34 -23.98 21.88
CA ASN A 506 -31.80 -25.12 22.66
C ASN A 506 -31.31 -26.44 22.04
N PRO A 507 -29.99 -26.70 22.00
CA PRO A 507 -29.46 -27.91 21.37
C PRO A 507 -30.01 -29.14 22.10
N PRO A 508 -30.38 -30.22 21.38
CA PRO A 508 -30.87 -31.44 22.00
C PRO A 508 -29.81 -31.97 22.96
N GLN A 509 -30.18 -32.12 24.24
CA GLN A 509 -29.25 -32.62 25.25
C GLN A 509 -28.72 -34.00 24.82
N PRO A 510 -27.42 -34.28 25.00
CA PRO A 510 -26.85 -35.57 24.66
C PRO A 510 -27.62 -36.65 25.42
N GLN A 511 -28.20 -37.61 24.69
CA GLN A 511 -28.91 -38.72 25.32
C GLN A 511 -27.98 -39.38 26.34
N PRO A 512 -28.46 -39.65 27.58
CA PRO A 512 -27.63 -40.29 28.58
C PRO A 512 -27.16 -41.63 28.04
N GLN A 513 -25.84 -41.80 27.91
CA GLN A 513 -25.30 -43.08 27.48
C GLN A 513 -25.78 -44.17 28.45
N PRO A 514 -26.22 -45.34 27.96
CA PRO A 514 -26.74 -46.38 28.83
C PRO A 514 -25.65 -46.81 29.81
N SER A 515 -25.92 -46.58 31.10
CA SER A 515 -25.05 -47.00 32.19
C SER A 515 -24.68 -48.49 32.04
N PRO A 516 -23.41 -48.88 32.16
CA PRO A 516 -23.03 -50.29 32.04
C PRO A 516 -23.80 -51.11 33.08
N SER A 517 -24.45 -52.17 32.62
CA SER A 517 -25.38 -52.96 33.42
C SER A 517 -24.68 -53.54 34.67
N VAL A 518 -25.18 -53.15 35.84
CA VAL A 518 -24.68 -53.66 37.12
C VAL A 518 -25.08 -55.14 37.24
N GLN A 519 -24.15 -56.04 36.92
CA GLN A 519 -24.34 -57.46 37.19
C GLN A 519 -24.37 -57.72 38.70
N VAL A 520 -25.58 -57.93 39.22
CA VAL A 520 -25.80 -58.36 40.60
C VAL A 520 -25.19 -59.75 40.81
N ARG A 521 -24.03 -59.81 41.48
CA ARG A 521 -23.41 -61.08 41.88
C ARG A 521 -24.22 -61.75 42.99
N ARG A 522 -24.77 -62.94 42.72
CA ARG A 522 -25.25 -63.85 43.78
C ARG A 522 -24.06 -64.50 44.52
N PRO A 523 -24.18 -64.81 45.82
CA PRO A 523 -23.07 -65.26 46.64
C PRO A 523 -22.72 -66.73 46.39
N LEU A 524 -21.43 -67.07 46.48
CA LEU A 524 -20.92 -68.45 46.44
C LEU A 524 -20.07 -68.77 47.67
N ILE A 525 -20.15 -70.03 48.09
CA ILE A 525 -19.82 -70.52 49.44
C ILE A 525 -18.31 -70.66 49.66
N ARG A 526 -17.84 -70.33 50.87
CA ARG A 526 -16.44 -70.53 51.31
C ARG A 526 -16.05 -72.01 51.37
N ARG A 527 -14.85 -72.36 50.89
CA ARG A 527 -13.96 -73.35 51.55
C ARG A 527 -12.48 -73.20 51.11
N LYS A 528 -11.62 -72.82 52.07
CA LYS A 528 -10.16 -73.10 52.30
C LYS A 528 -9.18 -72.97 51.08
N ARG A 529 -7.92 -72.51 51.21
CA ARG A 529 -6.98 -72.52 52.36
C ARG A 529 -5.73 -71.62 52.13
N VAL A 530 -5.04 -71.29 53.23
CA VAL A 530 -3.63 -70.82 53.39
C VAL A 530 -3.22 -69.41 52.92
N VAL A 531 -2.43 -68.75 53.77
CA VAL A 531 -1.79 -67.44 53.61
C VAL A 531 -0.27 -67.63 53.64
N LEU A 532 0.50 -66.84 52.85
CA LEU A 532 1.89 -66.50 53.18
C LEU A 532 2.08 -64.96 53.19
N LYS A 533 2.89 -64.44 54.12
CA LYS A 533 3.07 -62.99 54.40
C LYS A 533 4.47 -62.49 53.99
N LYS A 534 4.59 -61.14 53.93
CA LYS A 534 5.80 -60.23 54.00
C LYS A 534 6.22 -59.63 52.64
N ARG A 535 6.76 -58.39 52.54
CA ARG A 535 6.77 -57.16 53.40
C ARG A 535 7.20 -55.95 52.52
N LEU A 536 7.00 -54.70 52.99
CA LEU A 536 7.32 -53.44 52.27
C LEU A 536 8.79 -52.96 52.36
N VAL A 537 9.26 -52.19 51.36
CA VAL A 537 10.15 -50.99 51.48
C VAL A 537 10.09 -50.11 50.18
N PRO A 538 10.60 -48.85 50.11
CA PRO A 538 9.99 -47.78 49.29
C PRO A 538 10.84 -47.18 48.13
N ARG A 539 10.23 -46.31 47.32
CA ARG A 539 10.83 -45.61 46.15
C ARG A 539 11.75 -44.44 46.52
N LYS A 540 12.85 -44.25 45.76
CA LYS A 540 13.67 -43.01 45.70
C LYS A 540 13.63 -42.37 44.30
N LYS A 541 13.88 -41.06 44.24
CA LYS A 541 13.92 -40.22 43.01
C LYS A 541 15.19 -40.49 42.15
N PRO A 542 15.15 -40.29 40.82
CA PRO A 542 16.35 -40.25 39.98
C PRO A 542 16.96 -38.83 39.84
N LEU A 543 18.26 -38.78 39.54
CA LEU A 543 19.08 -37.58 39.29
C LEU A 543 19.66 -37.59 37.86
N LEU A 544 20.09 -36.43 37.38
CA LEU A 544 20.72 -36.25 36.06
C LEU A 544 22.04 -37.03 35.89
N LYS A 545 22.39 -37.36 34.62
CA LYS A 545 23.76 -37.17 34.11
C LYS A 545 23.85 -37.14 32.56
N LYS A 546 24.85 -36.42 32.05
CA LYS A 546 25.18 -36.22 30.63
C LYS A 546 25.97 -37.42 30.06
N ALA A 547 25.94 -37.61 28.74
CA ALA A 547 27.00 -38.27 27.97
C ALA A 547 27.05 -37.75 26.52
N ALA A 548 28.21 -37.83 25.86
CA ALA A 548 28.48 -37.14 24.60
C ALA A 548 28.80 -38.07 23.41
N GLY A 549 28.42 -37.61 22.22
CA GLY A 549 28.99 -37.83 20.87
C GLY A 549 29.68 -39.14 20.45
N LYS A 550 29.35 -39.60 19.24
CA LYS A 550 30.33 -39.77 18.14
C LYS A 550 29.66 -40.01 16.75
N ARG A 551 30.38 -39.60 15.71
CA ARG A 551 30.05 -39.69 14.26
C ARG A 551 29.85 -41.15 13.78
N LYS A 552 29.06 -41.36 12.71
CA LYS A 552 29.52 -42.08 11.49
C LYS A 552 28.55 -42.04 10.28
N LYS A 553 29.13 -41.77 9.11
CA LYS A 553 28.82 -42.24 7.74
C LYS A 553 27.37 -42.14 7.19
N VAL A 554 27.18 -41.17 6.28
CA VAL A 554 26.29 -41.32 5.12
C VAL A 554 26.97 -42.22 4.08
N LEU A 555 26.22 -43.11 3.43
CA LEU A 555 26.70 -43.93 2.31
C LEU A 555 25.84 -43.67 1.07
N ASN A 556 26.48 -43.51 -0.10
CA ASN A 556 25.79 -43.40 -1.39
C ASN A 556 25.18 -44.75 -1.83
N ASN A 557 24.01 -44.74 -2.49
CA ASN A 557 23.90 -45.24 -3.88
C ASN A 557 22.51 -45.07 -4.56
N LYS A 558 22.52 -44.34 -5.69
CA LYS A 558 21.98 -44.69 -7.02
C LYS A 558 20.63 -45.43 -7.19
N LYS A 559 19.65 -44.70 -7.76
CA LYS A 559 18.79 -45.01 -8.96
C LYS A 559 17.95 -46.32 -9.01
N PRO A 560 17.05 -46.52 -10.00
CA PRO A 560 15.97 -45.64 -10.49
C PRO A 560 14.61 -46.40 -10.58
N LEU A 561 13.49 -45.73 -10.92
CA LEU A 561 12.26 -46.44 -11.33
C LEU A 561 11.59 -45.85 -12.59
N LEU A 562 10.99 -46.74 -13.37
CA LEU A 562 10.54 -46.50 -14.75
C LEU A 562 9.09 -46.02 -14.88
N LYS A 563 8.87 -45.34 -16.02
CA LYS A 563 7.61 -45.18 -16.77
C LYS A 563 6.64 -46.36 -16.62
N LYS A 564 5.34 -46.06 -16.47
CA LYS A 564 4.25 -46.90 -17.02
C LYS A 564 3.22 -46.04 -17.78
N ARG A 565 2.69 -46.62 -18.85
CA ARG A 565 1.78 -45.98 -19.83
C ARG A 565 0.32 -46.04 -19.39
N VAL A 566 -0.39 -44.94 -19.68
CA VAL A 566 -1.68 -44.84 -20.41
C VAL A 566 -2.65 -46.03 -20.32
N LYS A 567 -3.90 -45.72 -19.89
CA LYS A 567 -5.12 -46.29 -20.49
C LYS A 567 -6.02 -45.14 -20.95
N MET A 568 -6.49 -45.21 -22.20
CA MET A 568 -7.56 -44.33 -22.72
C MET A 568 -8.93 -44.85 -22.29
N VAL A 569 -9.88 -43.95 -22.07
CA VAL A 569 -11.33 -44.22 -22.18
C VAL A 569 -11.97 -43.10 -23.03
N LYS A 570 -13.05 -43.45 -23.75
CA LYS A 570 -13.56 -42.75 -24.94
C LYS A 570 -14.34 -41.46 -24.64
N ALA A 571 -14.38 -40.58 -25.64
CA ALA A 571 -15.22 -39.38 -25.67
C ALA A 571 -16.68 -39.67 -26.13
N VAL A 572 -17.65 -38.90 -25.64
CA VAL A 572 -19.02 -38.82 -26.19
C VAL A 572 -19.59 -37.39 -26.12
N LYS A 573 -19.77 -36.81 -27.31
CA LYS A 573 -20.82 -35.88 -27.80
C LYS A 573 -21.15 -34.54 -27.09
N THR A 574 -20.76 -33.48 -27.79
CA THR A 574 -21.62 -32.40 -28.34
C THR A 574 -22.63 -31.67 -27.44
N VAL A 575 -22.37 -30.37 -27.18
CA VAL A 575 -23.39 -29.39 -26.78
C VAL A 575 -23.61 -28.40 -27.94
N LYS A 576 -24.87 -28.13 -28.29
CA LYS A 576 -25.25 -27.20 -29.36
C LYS A 576 -25.08 -25.74 -28.89
N THR A 577 -24.33 -24.94 -29.65
CA THR A 577 -24.27 -23.48 -29.46
C THR A 577 -25.55 -22.82 -29.98
N ILE A 578 -26.36 -22.24 -29.10
CA ILE A 578 -27.51 -21.41 -29.48
C ILE A 578 -27.01 -20.00 -29.79
N ARG A 579 -27.02 -19.60 -31.07
CA ARG A 579 -26.82 -18.20 -31.48
C ARG A 579 -28.15 -17.44 -31.39
N THR A 580 -28.36 -16.73 -30.29
CA THR A 580 -29.46 -15.75 -30.20
C THR A 580 -29.05 -14.45 -30.88
N ILE A 581 -29.45 -14.27 -32.14
CA ILE A 581 -29.26 -13.02 -32.88
C ILE A 581 -30.22 -11.98 -32.30
N ARG A 582 -29.70 -10.95 -31.62
CA ARG A 582 -30.47 -9.74 -31.29
C ARG A 582 -30.31 -8.71 -32.41
N THR A 583 -31.41 -8.38 -33.05
CA THR A 583 -31.50 -7.38 -34.13
C THR A 583 -31.15 -5.99 -33.58
N ILE A 584 -30.02 -5.43 -34.01
CA ILE A 584 -29.66 -4.04 -33.70
C ILE A 584 -30.50 -3.12 -34.60
N ARG A 585 -31.34 -2.27 -33.99
CA ARG A 585 -32.05 -1.21 -34.71
C ARG A 585 -31.05 -0.18 -35.25
N THR A 586 -31.11 0.09 -36.54
CA THR A 586 -30.36 1.17 -37.20
C THR A 586 -30.76 2.54 -36.61
N VAL A 587 -29.81 3.23 -35.99
CA VAL A 587 -29.97 4.62 -35.55
C VAL A 587 -29.64 5.55 -36.72
N LYS A 588 -30.54 6.49 -37.04
CA LYS A 588 -30.32 7.49 -38.10
C LYS A 588 -29.19 8.47 -37.68
N PRO A 589 -28.35 8.94 -38.62
CA PRO A 589 -27.31 9.91 -38.29
C PRO A 589 -27.93 11.27 -37.94
N VAL A 590 -27.63 11.76 -36.73
CA VAL A 590 -27.96 13.12 -36.30
C VAL A 590 -26.94 14.08 -36.92
N LYS A 591 -27.41 15.10 -37.66
CA LYS A 591 -26.54 16.15 -38.20
C LYS A 591 -25.88 16.92 -37.05
N ALA A 592 -24.55 16.99 -37.06
CA ALA A 592 -23.79 17.81 -36.13
C ALA A 592 -24.10 19.31 -36.37
N VAL A 593 -24.69 19.97 -35.38
CA VAL A 593 -24.87 21.43 -35.39
C VAL A 593 -23.59 22.06 -34.87
N ILE A 594 -22.89 22.78 -35.74
CA ILE A 594 -21.64 23.49 -35.41
C ILE A 594 -21.95 24.70 -34.50
N PRO A 595 -21.41 24.78 -33.27
CA PRO A 595 -21.51 25.99 -32.46
C PRO A 595 -20.66 27.11 -33.08
N LYS A 596 -21.28 28.27 -33.39
CA LYS A 596 -20.54 29.44 -33.89
C LYS A 596 -19.61 29.99 -32.79
N LYS A 597 -18.35 30.26 -33.14
CA LYS A 597 -17.37 30.93 -32.27
C LYS A 597 -17.93 32.26 -31.74
N PRO A 598 -17.78 32.60 -30.44
CA PRO A 598 -17.99 33.96 -29.96
C PRO A 598 -16.96 34.91 -30.58
N LYS A 599 -17.41 36.08 -31.04
CA LYS A 599 -16.52 37.14 -31.55
C LYS A 599 -15.73 37.77 -30.38
N SER A 600 -14.43 37.92 -30.54
CA SER A 600 -13.54 38.60 -29.60
C SER A 600 -13.74 40.12 -29.63
N GLY A 601 -14.73 40.62 -28.88
CA GLY A 601 -14.97 42.04 -28.72
C GLY A 601 -13.92 42.72 -27.83
N LYS A 602 -12.88 43.31 -28.42
CA LYS A 602 -11.98 44.26 -27.71
C LYS A 602 -12.77 45.50 -27.29
N LYS A 603 -13.15 45.62 -26.02
CA LYS A 603 -13.54 46.91 -25.42
C LYS A 603 -12.36 47.49 -24.62
N ARG A 604 -11.84 48.62 -25.10
CA ARG A 604 -11.01 49.54 -24.31
C ARG A 604 -11.83 50.01 -23.11
N ILE A 605 -11.24 50.01 -21.91
CA ILE A 605 -11.70 50.81 -20.78
C ILE A 605 -10.50 51.67 -20.37
N GLN A 606 -10.68 52.98 -20.35
CA GLN A 606 -9.68 53.94 -19.87
C GLN A 606 -9.73 54.02 -18.34
N PRO A 607 -8.60 54.26 -17.66
CA PRO A 607 -8.59 54.48 -16.21
C PRO A 607 -9.08 55.89 -15.87
N LYS A 608 -9.90 56.02 -14.80
CA LYS A 608 -10.17 57.32 -14.15
C LYS A 608 -9.23 57.53 -12.96
N VAL A 609 -8.91 58.80 -12.71
CA VAL A 609 -7.86 59.30 -11.82
C VAL A 609 -8.43 59.79 -10.47
N GLY A 610 -7.64 59.74 -9.40
CA GLY A 610 -7.94 60.37 -8.09
C GLY A 610 -7.22 59.71 -6.90
N MET A 611 -5.89 59.66 -6.84
CA MET A 611 -5.00 60.61 -6.11
C MET A 611 -5.24 60.83 -4.60
N LYS A 612 -4.33 60.27 -3.77
CA LYS A 612 -3.39 60.97 -2.84
C LYS A 612 -2.53 59.90 -2.13
N LYS A 613 -1.30 59.61 -2.56
CA LYS A 613 -0.02 60.24 -2.16
C LYS A 613 0.18 60.44 -0.64
N LEU A 614 1.12 59.68 -0.08
CA LEU A 614 2.17 60.14 0.85
C LEU A 614 3.41 59.22 0.70
N SER A 615 4.56 59.63 1.23
CA SER A 615 5.89 59.37 0.65
C SER A 615 6.80 58.38 1.40
N ALA A 616 7.74 57.76 0.66
CA ALA A 616 8.93 57.10 1.21
C ALA A 616 9.96 58.12 1.76
N PRO A 617 10.86 57.69 2.67
CA PRO A 617 12.22 57.28 2.29
C PRO A 617 12.60 55.93 2.97
N GLY A 618 13.75 55.28 2.78
CA GLY A 618 14.93 55.54 1.93
C GLY A 618 16.17 54.82 2.52
N ARG A 619 16.73 53.87 1.76
CA ARG A 619 18.04 53.15 1.88
C ARG A 619 18.86 53.20 3.19
N GLY A 620 19.32 52.03 3.65
CA GLY A 620 20.50 51.91 4.52
C GLY A 620 20.93 50.45 4.77
N TRP A 621 22.13 50.06 4.34
CA TRP A 621 22.78 48.78 4.70
C TRP A 621 23.70 48.99 5.92
N ALA A 622 23.68 48.07 6.89
CA ALA A 622 24.79 47.85 7.82
C ALA A 622 24.79 46.41 8.37
N LYS A 623 25.99 45.85 8.61
CA LYS A 623 26.23 44.50 9.14
C LYS A 623 26.47 44.51 10.67
N PRO A 624 26.49 43.37 11.36
CA PRO A 624 26.29 43.31 12.82
C PRO A 624 27.54 43.60 13.65
N GLN A 625 27.34 43.96 14.92
CA GLN A 625 28.38 43.95 15.96
C GLN A 625 27.95 43.14 17.20
N SER A 626 28.96 42.57 17.84
CA SER A 626 28.95 41.71 19.03
C SER A 626 28.99 42.48 20.36
N THR A 627 28.54 41.86 21.47
CA THR A 627 28.92 42.30 22.83
C THR A 627 29.08 41.18 23.87
N ILE A 628 29.92 41.48 24.88
CA ILE A 628 30.72 40.63 25.80
C ILE A 628 31.02 41.50 27.06
N TRP A 629 31.14 41.05 28.33
CA TRP A 629 31.19 39.73 29.00
C TRP A 629 30.83 39.85 30.51
N SER A 630 30.11 38.90 31.11
CA SER A 630 30.26 38.53 32.54
C SER A 630 29.53 37.19 32.83
N LYS A 631 30.11 36.05 33.23
CA LYS A 631 31.26 35.64 34.08
C LYS A 631 31.01 35.63 35.61
N PHE A 632 30.57 34.48 36.11
CA PHE A 632 30.82 33.86 37.44
C PHE A 632 30.49 32.34 37.27
N GLY A 633 31.19 31.33 37.81
CA GLY A 633 32.47 31.27 38.50
C GLY A 633 33.03 29.82 38.48
N LYS A 634 34.36 29.67 38.60
CA LYS A 634 35.09 28.39 38.80
C LYS A 634 34.91 27.90 40.27
N LYS A 635 35.22 26.68 40.75
CA LYS A 635 36.24 25.65 40.40
C LYS A 635 36.10 24.38 41.29
N VAL A 636 36.73 23.24 40.90
CA VAL A 636 37.22 22.09 41.74
C VAL A 636 36.16 21.22 42.45
N GLY A 637 36.27 19.88 42.48
CA GLY A 637 37.25 18.97 41.85
C GLY A 637 37.26 17.55 42.44
N ALA A 638 38.37 16.84 42.26
CA ALA A 638 38.62 15.39 42.46
C ALA A 638 38.10 14.51 41.31
#